data_AF-A0A0F2NZQ2-F1
#
_entry.id   AF-A0A0F2NZQ2-F1
#
_cell.length_a   1.000
_cell.length_b   1.000
_cell.length_c   1.000
_cell.angle_alpha   90.00
_cell.angle_beta   90.00
_cell.angle_gamma   90.00
#
_symmetry.space_group_name_H-M   'P 1'
#
loop_
_entity.id
_entity.type
_entity.pdbx_description
1 polymer ?
#
loop_
_entity_poly.entity_id
_entity_poly.type
_entity_poly.pdbx_seq_one_letter_code
_entity_poly.pdbx_strand_id
1 'polypeptide(L)'
;MKKLITVIGLSLFSLTVFSQEIDQSDEEMIKFLENNEKIYEPIKKAGNVSNIIEKSMSEELYSLLQIEGYYNFTHNFNSWMIIYHDIQKSYFEQEKYPKAIDLYEKFVHKVENYDYEGSTWDEVIKYPFALTIHEVNKFKPKGLETGLITMSNNQLYENNSPEKVYSKFIMKSATVLEQYPSDFPKGQLLYDEDFISLGDNIHLNSLMIDVGYGPQLFDVNNPVIHYDRNRDSIIANVYLDYKIDEKQVKDTIAFYLTSGVDKKAKGGNEPNNKASVFTGGKHTYTATNMKFRYGIIWGCNNTNKKLKRPVLILPPYRPGAQPKTLKSYYNKYNDISSWIEYLVEKDYDVIIIKEKSGHESIELAGDALAEWIEDINAQKQIDYPNEDWENVIFGFSAGGQHVRYALMQMEKDHMDNNSPHHHTKLYGAFDSPHLGANVPMGTQGVYHDKRFESILAQIAWTALNDAASRDMLRYHISGNMTNAGGGDRIISATPHIYRTNLVNEFNNNFIHTYTSTGDMRKTFPTFSRNIAVSTGSYSQNYQAHSGLTPGMTLFSQYHNLLLTIGERHLKSMKYGFHQSVYRREFKHWPYIYTIKRNYKIDYFQELDGTNGGWQPTFYEGIAGGPIAILTLPNPFNTGYIPFKYYHGHLNFMPLASALAINENIWASGASADYNPRANNLMYQTPTSNSTFFGYPNIKHPTNHFNITPFEAVFADNGTFRHIDMLQSINSSTASLPQLRQFLMDEIEADVVKLQNKVIGQNNNISSSHVYKAWYKAEDAIHIGHNVTYKTDPGDYIIQNDGDITTHAKNEIIIKPGFHAQYGSDFHAFIYYDDCSGGGKIVNEYTESNNQVLNTSNNTITLTPEVIKQESLFSVYPNPTNGMFYVNVINNTTHQSYVEITNLVGVTVYSSLLNNNTTSIDISDQPNGIYLIKLTSNEKMITKKIVKQ
;
A
#
# COMPACT_ATOMS: atom_id res chain seq x y z
N MET A 1 -21.74 28.47 -33.74
CA MET A 1 -20.34 28.75 -34.12
C MET A 1 -20.07 30.23 -34.44
N LYS A 2 -20.54 30.83 -35.55
CA LYS A 2 -20.30 32.27 -35.83
C LYS A 2 -20.89 33.26 -34.80
N LYS A 3 -21.98 32.90 -34.10
CA LYS A 3 -22.54 33.68 -32.98
C LYS A 3 -21.73 33.59 -31.67
N LEU A 4 -20.89 32.56 -31.50
CA LEU A 4 -19.98 32.42 -30.36
C LEU A 4 -18.79 33.40 -30.47
N ILE A 5 -18.41 33.72 -31.72
CA ILE A 5 -17.32 34.63 -32.07
C ILE A 5 -17.67 36.11 -31.78
N THR A 6 -18.95 36.49 -31.85
CA THR A 6 -19.38 37.90 -31.66
C THR A 6 -19.60 38.27 -30.20
N VAL A 7 -19.97 37.32 -29.34
CA VAL A 7 -20.29 37.59 -27.92
C VAL A 7 -19.04 37.76 -27.05
N ILE A 8 -17.92 37.17 -27.44
CA ILE A 8 -16.66 37.21 -26.65
C ILE A 8 -15.84 38.49 -26.94
N GLY A 9 -16.13 39.20 -28.03
CA GLY A 9 -15.34 40.35 -28.50
C GLY A 9 -15.78 41.74 -28.02
N LEU A 10 -16.88 41.87 -27.26
CA LEU A 10 -17.52 43.18 -26.99
C LEU A 10 -17.35 43.74 -25.56
N SER A 11 -16.72 43.04 -24.63
CA SER A 11 -16.48 43.52 -23.25
C SER A 11 -15.19 44.34 -23.08
N LEU A 12 -14.90 45.20 -24.05
CA LEU A 12 -13.81 46.18 -23.99
C LEU A 12 -14.43 47.57 -23.79
N PHE A 13 -14.20 48.26 -22.67
CA PHE A 13 -13.77 49.67 -22.64
C PHE A 13 -13.48 50.21 -21.22
N SER A 14 -12.24 50.70 -21.10
CA SER A 14 -11.65 51.71 -20.18
C SER A 14 -11.87 51.63 -18.67
N LEU A 15 -10.76 51.44 -17.93
CA LEU A 15 -10.39 52.25 -16.76
C LEU A 15 -8.91 52.03 -16.42
N THR A 16 -8.12 53.10 -16.51
CA THR A 16 -6.70 53.18 -16.15
C THR A 16 -6.53 53.36 -14.64
N VAL A 17 -5.93 52.40 -13.92
CA VAL A 17 -5.19 52.62 -12.66
C VAL A 17 -4.08 51.55 -12.50
N PHE A 18 -2.91 52.04 -12.11
CA PHE A 18 -1.62 51.42 -11.72
C PHE A 18 -1.49 49.90 -11.53
N SER A 19 -0.41 49.37 -12.11
CA SER A 19 0.20 48.07 -11.81
C SER A 19 0.83 48.06 -10.40
N GLN A 20 0.49 47.07 -9.59
CA GLN A 20 1.26 46.68 -8.41
C GLN A 20 1.50 45.17 -8.46
N GLU A 21 2.75 44.75 -8.37
CA GLU A 21 3.08 43.42 -7.83
C GLU A 21 2.60 43.42 -6.38
N ILE A 22 1.63 42.57 -6.07
CA ILE A 22 1.22 42.31 -4.70
C ILE A 22 1.62 40.86 -4.44
N ASP A 23 2.44 40.67 -3.40
CA ASP A 23 2.74 39.38 -2.79
C ASP A 23 2.41 39.49 -1.31
N GLN A 24 1.42 38.74 -0.84
CA GLN A 24 1.33 38.20 0.53
C GLN A 24 0.16 37.20 0.75
N SER A 25 0.56 35.97 1.09
CA SER A 25 -0.10 34.93 1.93
C SER A 25 -1.50 34.39 1.53
N ASP A 26 -2.05 33.41 2.26
CA ASP A 26 -3.43 32.91 2.09
C ASP A 26 -4.47 34.05 2.12
N GLU A 27 -4.08 35.17 2.74
CA GLU A 27 -4.74 36.47 2.74
C GLU A 27 -4.91 37.07 1.34
N GLU A 28 -4.14 36.65 0.33
CA GLU A 28 -4.28 37.09 -1.08
C GLU A 28 -5.33 36.31 -1.85
N MET A 29 -5.50 35.02 -1.56
CA MET A 29 -6.63 34.27 -2.10
C MET A 29 -7.91 34.74 -1.42
N ILE A 30 -7.84 35.02 -0.11
CA ILE A 30 -8.88 35.74 0.61
C ILE A 30 -9.07 37.13 0.00
N LYS A 31 -8.03 37.93 -0.32
CA LYS A 31 -8.16 39.25 -0.98
C LYS A 31 -8.63 39.16 -2.43
N PHE A 32 -8.35 38.08 -3.16
CA PHE A 32 -8.84 37.81 -4.51
C PHE A 32 -10.32 37.41 -4.45
N LEU A 33 -10.69 36.54 -3.51
CA LEU A 33 -12.07 36.21 -3.19
C LEU A 33 -12.82 37.44 -2.69
N GLU A 34 -12.23 38.27 -1.81
CA GLU A 34 -12.74 39.55 -1.30
C GLU A 34 -12.75 40.63 -2.39
N ASN A 35 -11.86 40.60 -3.39
CA ASN A 35 -11.88 41.55 -4.52
C ASN A 35 -12.97 41.14 -5.51
N ASN A 36 -13.16 39.85 -5.77
CA ASN A 36 -14.37 39.35 -6.42
C ASN A 36 -15.60 39.71 -5.59
N GLU A 37 -15.55 39.53 -4.27
CA GLU A 37 -16.63 39.89 -3.37
C GLU A 37 -16.87 41.39 -3.35
N LYS A 38 -15.87 42.26 -3.50
CA LYS A 38 -16.02 43.72 -3.66
C LYS A 38 -16.63 44.10 -5.01
N ILE A 39 -16.34 43.34 -6.06
CA ILE A 39 -17.01 43.48 -7.36
C ILE A 39 -18.50 43.14 -7.20
N TYR A 40 -18.84 42.09 -6.45
CA TYR A 40 -20.23 41.61 -6.33
C TYR A 40 -21.01 42.13 -5.10
N GLU A 41 -20.36 42.67 -4.07
CA GLU A 41 -20.92 43.24 -2.81
C GLU A 41 -21.94 44.37 -3.07
N PRO A 42 -21.70 45.27 -4.03
CA PRO A 42 -22.67 46.27 -4.44
C PRO A 42 -23.99 45.66 -4.96
N ILE A 43 -23.90 44.55 -5.71
CA ILE A 43 -25.07 43.81 -6.21
C ILE A 43 -25.82 43.14 -5.05
N LYS A 44 -25.10 42.58 -4.08
CA LYS A 44 -25.67 42.05 -2.82
C LYS A 44 -26.44 43.13 -2.05
N LYS A 45 -25.86 44.32 -1.89
CA LYS A 45 -26.48 45.47 -1.18
C LYS A 45 -27.69 46.07 -1.91
N ALA A 46 -27.77 45.88 -3.23
CA ALA A 46 -28.94 46.26 -4.03
C ALA A 46 -30.15 45.32 -3.84
N GLY A 47 -29.99 44.19 -3.14
CA GLY A 47 -31.10 43.33 -2.68
C GLY A 47 -31.81 42.51 -3.77
N ASN A 48 -31.20 42.38 -4.96
CA ASN A 48 -31.92 41.94 -6.15
C ASN A 48 -31.65 40.48 -6.60
N VAL A 49 -30.45 39.93 -6.35
CA VAL A 49 -30.08 38.56 -6.75
C VAL A 49 -29.10 37.95 -5.73
N SER A 50 -29.38 36.73 -5.26
CA SER A 50 -28.61 36.09 -4.18
C SER A 50 -27.55 35.08 -4.64
N ASN A 51 -27.55 34.65 -5.92
CA ASN A 51 -26.68 33.60 -6.44
C ASN A 51 -26.25 33.81 -7.91
N ILE A 52 -25.01 34.22 -8.12
CA ILE A 52 -24.44 34.57 -9.44
C ILE A 52 -23.31 33.59 -9.77
N ILE A 53 -23.44 32.85 -10.88
CA ILE A 53 -22.51 31.76 -11.22
C ILE A 53 -21.11 32.25 -11.58
N GLU A 54 -20.98 33.47 -12.10
CA GLU A 54 -19.68 34.07 -12.42
C GLU A 54 -18.83 34.35 -11.17
N LYS A 55 -19.39 34.27 -9.95
CA LYS A 55 -18.64 34.32 -8.69
C LYS A 55 -17.84 33.03 -8.45
N SER A 56 -18.28 31.92 -9.03
CA SER A 56 -17.76 30.58 -8.71
C SER A 56 -17.23 29.80 -9.89
N MET A 57 -17.63 30.16 -11.12
CA MET A 57 -17.44 29.36 -12.34
C MET A 57 -16.07 28.68 -12.38
N SER A 58 -16.06 27.40 -12.00
CA SER A 58 -14.91 26.54 -12.22
C SER A 58 -14.74 26.34 -13.73
N GLU A 59 -13.50 26.26 -14.21
CA GLU A 59 -13.19 25.93 -15.61
C GLU A 59 -13.49 24.43 -15.91
N GLU A 60 -14.26 23.76 -15.05
CA GLU A 60 -14.54 22.33 -15.10
C GLU A 60 -15.68 22.02 -16.09
N LEU A 61 -15.54 20.89 -16.80
CA LEU A 61 -16.39 20.53 -17.92
C LEU A 61 -17.89 20.45 -17.58
N TYR A 62 -18.23 19.87 -16.42
CA TYR A 62 -19.62 19.57 -16.08
C TYR A 62 -20.48 20.82 -15.86
N SER A 63 -19.93 21.84 -15.20
CA SER A 63 -20.62 23.11 -14.99
C SER A 63 -20.79 23.88 -16.30
N LEU A 64 -19.74 23.89 -17.15
CA LEU A 64 -19.78 24.53 -18.47
C LEU A 64 -20.86 23.91 -19.38
N LEU A 65 -21.01 22.58 -19.37
CA LEU A 65 -22.05 21.89 -20.16
C LEU A 65 -23.46 22.36 -19.77
N GLN A 66 -23.76 22.44 -18.47
CA GLN A 66 -25.10 22.83 -18.00
C GLN A 66 -25.40 24.31 -18.27
N ILE A 67 -24.40 25.18 -18.13
CA ILE A 67 -24.52 26.61 -18.46
C ILE A 67 -24.88 26.81 -19.95
N GLU A 68 -24.36 25.94 -20.83
CA GLU A 68 -24.65 25.96 -22.27
C GLU A 68 -25.94 25.20 -22.64
N GLY A 69 -26.70 24.75 -21.64
CA GLY A 69 -27.98 24.04 -21.83
C GLY A 69 -27.84 22.55 -22.17
N TYR A 70 -26.64 21.98 -22.05
CA TYR A 70 -26.40 20.55 -22.24
C TYR A 70 -26.54 19.79 -20.91
N TYR A 71 -27.71 19.21 -20.71
CA TYR A 71 -28.05 18.43 -19.50
C TYR A 71 -27.98 16.92 -19.69
N ASN A 72 -27.80 16.44 -20.93
CA ASN A 72 -27.91 15.02 -21.26
C ASN A 72 -26.53 14.33 -21.21
N PHE A 73 -26.02 14.13 -19.99
CA PHE A 73 -24.83 13.31 -19.73
C PHE A 73 -25.05 12.48 -18.46
N THR A 74 -24.34 11.36 -18.33
CA THR A 74 -24.43 10.52 -17.13
C THR A 74 -23.58 11.11 -16.01
N HIS A 75 -24.21 11.38 -14.87
CA HIS A 75 -23.61 12.00 -13.70
C HIS A 75 -22.84 10.98 -12.84
N ASN A 76 -21.83 11.46 -12.14
CA ASN A 76 -21.03 10.72 -11.15
C ASN A 76 -20.65 11.64 -9.97
N PHE A 77 -19.97 11.07 -8.98
CA PHE A 77 -19.45 11.78 -7.81
C PHE A 77 -18.73 13.08 -8.19
N ASN A 78 -17.79 13.04 -9.14
CA ASN A 78 -17.03 14.23 -9.54
C ASN A 78 -17.94 15.32 -10.12
N SER A 79 -18.83 14.96 -11.03
CA SER A 79 -19.76 15.92 -11.62
C SER A 79 -20.64 16.57 -10.56
N TRP A 80 -21.14 15.80 -9.59
CA TRP A 80 -21.96 16.32 -8.50
C TRP A 80 -21.16 17.25 -7.59
N MET A 81 -19.96 16.85 -7.15
CA MET A 81 -19.12 17.68 -6.29
C MET A 81 -18.74 19.00 -6.97
N ILE A 82 -18.40 18.98 -8.26
CA ILE A 82 -18.08 20.18 -9.05
C ILE A 82 -19.29 21.10 -9.16
N ILE A 83 -20.44 20.56 -9.57
CA ILE A 83 -21.69 21.31 -9.73
C ILE A 83 -22.13 21.90 -8.39
N TYR A 84 -22.12 21.10 -7.32
CA TYR A 84 -22.46 21.55 -5.97
C TYR A 84 -21.52 22.66 -5.49
N HIS A 85 -20.21 22.51 -5.70
CA HIS A 85 -19.22 23.50 -5.31
C HIS A 85 -19.44 24.85 -6.02
N ASP A 86 -19.70 24.83 -7.33
CA ASP A 86 -19.99 26.03 -8.09
C ASP A 86 -21.31 26.68 -7.65
N ILE A 87 -22.34 25.88 -7.39
CA ILE A 87 -23.60 26.37 -6.81
C ILE A 87 -23.33 27.04 -5.46
N GLN A 88 -22.68 26.36 -4.52
CA GLN A 88 -22.41 26.86 -3.17
C GLN A 88 -21.64 28.19 -3.19
N LYS A 89 -20.59 28.29 -4.02
CA LYS A 89 -19.81 29.52 -4.16
C LYS A 89 -20.56 30.64 -4.91
N SER A 90 -21.56 30.31 -5.74
CA SER A 90 -22.36 31.30 -6.45
C SER A 90 -23.21 32.15 -5.50
N TYR A 91 -23.62 31.60 -4.36
CA TYR A 91 -24.40 32.31 -3.35
C TYR A 91 -23.57 33.40 -2.65
N PHE A 92 -24.21 34.53 -2.37
CA PHE A 92 -23.63 35.60 -1.57
C PHE A 92 -23.48 35.22 -0.10
N GLU A 93 -24.47 34.54 0.45
CA GLU A 93 -24.45 33.99 1.80
C GLU A 93 -23.83 32.59 1.75
N GLN A 94 -22.51 32.51 1.81
CA GLN A 94 -21.80 31.24 1.66
C GLN A 94 -22.05 30.26 2.81
N GLU A 95 -22.57 30.74 3.95
CA GLU A 95 -22.99 29.92 5.10
C GLU A 95 -24.33 29.21 4.87
N LYS A 96 -25.09 29.63 3.86
CA LYS A 96 -26.41 29.09 3.56
C LYS A 96 -26.38 27.61 3.19
N TYR A 97 -25.33 27.18 2.51
CA TYR A 97 -25.10 25.80 2.15
C TYR A 97 -23.74 25.35 2.69
N PRO A 98 -23.63 24.13 3.23
CA PRO A 98 -22.36 23.59 3.73
C PRO A 98 -21.24 23.71 2.69
N LYS A 99 -20.00 23.93 3.13
CA LYS A 99 -18.88 23.90 2.18
C LYS A 99 -18.73 22.48 1.65
N ALA A 100 -18.28 22.36 0.41
CA ALA A 100 -18.04 21.05 -0.22
C ALA A 100 -17.14 20.14 0.63
N ILE A 101 -16.20 20.71 1.39
CA ILE A 101 -15.34 19.96 2.32
C ILE A 101 -16.08 19.45 3.54
N ASP A 102 -16.98 20.25 4.12
CA ASP A 102 -17.76 19.84 5.29
C ASP A 102 -18.68 18.67 4.90
N LEU A 103 -19.25 18.70 3.70
CA LEU A 103 -20.01 17.56 3.16
C LEU A 103 -19.14 16.35 2.88
N TYR A 104 -17.92 16.56 2.35
CA TYR A 104 -16.98 15.47 2.13
C TYR A 104 -16.59 14.79 3.45
N GLU A 105 -16.30 15.56 4.50
CA GLU A 105 -15.99 15.04 5.83
C GLU A 105 -17.18 14.28 6.43
N LYS A 106 -18.40 14.82 6.32
CA LYS A 106 -19.63 14.10 6.70
C LYS A 106 -19.77 12.79 5.93
N PHE A 107 -19.50 12.80 4.61
CA PHE A 107 -19.56 11.62 3.76
C PHE A 107 -18.55 10.55 4.21
N VAL A 108 -17.28 10.93 4.42
CA VAL A 108 -16.23 10.04 4.93
C VAL A 108 -16.66 9.41 6.25
N HIS A 109 -17.09 10.23 7.22
CA HIS A 109 -17.53 9.74 8.52
C HIS A 109 -18.72 8.77 8.45
N LYS A 110 -19.67 8.99 7.52
CA LYS A 110 -20.79 8.05 7.30
C LYS A 110 -20.31 6.74 6.69
N VAL A 111 -19.46 6.79 5.66
CA VAL A 111 -18.89 5.58 5.01
C VAL A 111 -18.07 4.75 5.98
N GLU A 112 -17.28 5.38 6.84
CA GLU A 112 -16.52 4.69 7.87
C GLU A 112 -17.43 4.00 8.88
N ASN A 113 -18.51 4.67 9.29
CA ASN A 113 -19.43 4.16 10.31
C ASN A 113 -20.47 3.17 9.80
N TYR A 114 -20.66 3.04 8.50
CA TYR A 114 -21.53 2.03 7.96
C TYR A 114 -20.97 0.63 8.27
N ASP A 115 -21.69 -0.06 9.15
CA ASP A 115 -21.43 -1.43 9.48
C ASP A 115 -21.80 -2.26 8.22
N TYR A 116 -20.79 -2.67 7.44
CA TYR A 116 -21.01 -3.58 6.30
C TYR A 116 -21.66 -4.86 6.84
N GLU A 117 -22.94 -5.07 6.57
CA GLU A 117 -23.65 -6.25 7.09
C GLU A 117 -23.14 -7.51 6.37
N GLY A 118 -22.90 -8.58 7.14
CA GLY A 118 -22.42 -9.87 6.62
C GLY A 118 -21.15 -10.38 7.33
N SER A 119 -21.21 -11.61 7.85
CA SER A 119 -20.03 -12.40 8.27
C SER A 119 -19.44 -13.24 7.12
N THR A 120 -19.90 -12.96 5.88
CA THR A 120 -19.69 -13.76 4.67
C THR A 120 -19.18 -12.88 3.52
N TRP A 121 -18.78 -13.52 2.42
CA TRP A 121 -18.20 -12.92 1.21
C TRP A 121 -19.07 -11.87 0.49
N ASP A 122 -20.37 -11.87 0.78
CA ASP A 122 -21.35 -10.98 0.16
C ASP A 122 -21.44 -9.65 0.93
N GLU A 123 -20.29 -9.01 1.18
CA GLU A 123 -20.28 -7.69 1.82
C GLU A 123 -21.11 -6.69 0.98
N VAL A 124 -21.96 -5.92 1.65
CA VAL A 124 -22.78 -4.88 1.02
C VAL A 124 -22.18 -3.52 1.34
N ILE A 125 -21.91 -2.72 0.31
CA ILE A 125 -21.46 -1.35 0.49
C ILE A 125 -22.64 -0.40 0.64
N LYS A 126 -22.55 0.54 1.59
CA LYS A 126 -23.56 1.55 1.86
C LYS A 126 -23.02 2.91 1.46
N TYR A 127 -23.71 3.61 0.59
CA TYR A 127 -23.33 4.97 0.17
C TYR A 127 -24.53 5.91 0.19
N PRO A 128 -24.37 7.16 0.64
CA PRO A 128 -25.40 8.17 0.50
C PRO A 128 -25.67 8.46 -0.98
N PHE A 129 -26.95 8.68 -1.30
CA PHE A 129 -27.34 9.29 -2.56
C PHE A 129 -27.33 10.81 -2.40
N ALA A 130 -26.82 11.52 -3.41
CA ALA A 130 -26.74 12.96 -3.40
C ALA A 130 -27.51 13.57 -4.57
N LEU A 131 -28.22 14.66 -4.28
CA LEU A 131 -29.02 15.42 -5.23
C LEU A 131 -28.76 16.90 -5.00
N THR A 132 -28.47 17.63 -6.08
CA THR A 132 -28.45 19.10 -6.05
C THR A 132 -29.31 19.64 -7.18
N ILE A 133 -30.20 20.60 -6.89
CA ILE A 133 -31.01 21.30 -7.90
C ILE A 133 -31.16 22.76 -7.46
N HIS A 134 -30.58 23.68 -8.22
CA HIS A 134 -30.64 25.11 -7.94
C HIS A 134 -30.90 25.90 -9.22
N GLU A 135 -31.73 26.93 -9.11
CA GLU A 135 -31.80 27.98 -10.12
C GLU A 135 -30.76 29.05 -9.79
N VAL A 136 -29.78 29.21 -10.67
CA VAL A 136 -28.68 30.17 -10.53
C VAL A 136 -28.76 31.24 -11.62
N ASN A 137 -28.15 32.39 -11.37
CA ASN A 137 -28.18 33.54 -12.26
C ASN A 137 -26.87 33.68 -13.02
N LYS A 138 -26.97 33.91 -14.34
CA LYS A 138 -25.85 34.24 -15.23
C LYS A 138 -26.08 35.62 -15.82
N PHE A 139 -25.03 36.41 -16.01
CA PHE A 139 -25.16 37.70 -16.69
C PHE A 139 -25.59 37.51 -18.14
N LYS A 140 -26.57 38.32 -18.57
CA LYS A 140 -26.89 38.43 -20.01
C LYS A 140 -25.74 39.14 -20.72
N PRO A 141 -25.30 38.66 -21.90
CA PRO A 141 -24.23 39.30 -22.67
C PRO A 141 -24.41 40.81 -22.91
N LYS A 142 -25.65 41.27 -23.07
CA LYS A 142 -25.98 42.68 -23.31
C LYS A 142 -26.15 43.55 -22.05
N GLY A 143 -26.12 42.95 -20.84
CA GLY A 143 -26.38 43.67 -19.58
C GLY A 143 -25.35 44.75 -19.23
N LEU A 144 -24.09 44.51 -19.60
CA LEU A 144 -22.97 45.45 -19.43
C LEU A 144 -22.91 46.48 -20.57
N GLU A 145 -23.29 46.11 -21.80
CA GLU A 145 -23.21 46.96 -23.00
C GLU A 145 -24.26 48.08 -23.05
N THR A 146 -25.40 47.93 -22.36
CA THR A 146 -26.53 48.88 -22.43
C THR A 146 -26.70 49.77 -21.18
N GLY A 147 -25.72 49.79 -20.26
CA GLY A 147 -25.79 50.62 -19.03
C GLY A 147 -26.84 50.14 -18.00
N LEU A 148 -27.27 48.87 -18.08
CA LEU A 148 -28.21 48.29 -17.11
C LEU A 148 -27.55 47.97 -15.78
N ILE A 149 -26.23 47.74 -15.80
CA ILE A 149 -25.36 47.75 -14.63
C ILE A 149 -24.40 48.94 -14.81
N THR A 150 -24.40 49.89 -13.86
CA THR A 150 -23.49 51.04 -13.89
C THR A 150 -22.53 51.01 -12.73
N MET A 151 -21.27 51.33 -12.98
CA MET A 151 -20.27 51.49 -11.94
C MET A 151 -20.19 52.96 -11.50
N SER A 152 -20.45 53.23 -10.22
CA SER A 152 -20.24 54.55 -9.61
C SER A 152 -19.52 54.34 -8.27
N ASN A 153 -18.50 55.15 -7.95
CA ASN A 153 -17.69 55.00 -6.73
C ASN A 153 -17.16 53.58 -6.45
N ASN A 154 -16.65 52.87 -7.47
CA ASN A 154 -16.23 51.46 -7.39
C ASN A 154 -17.34 50.49 -6.93
N GLN A 155 -18.61 50.84 -7.12
CA GLN A 155 -19.77 50.03 -6.80
C GLN A 155 -20.61 49.77 -8.05
N LEU A 156 -21.00 48.51 -8.30
CA LEU A 156 -21.92 48.12 -9.37
C LEU A 156 -23.37 48.32 -8.91
N TYR A 157 -24.12 49.14 -9.65
CA TYR A 157 -25.54 49.41 -9.40
C TYR A 157 -26.38 48.84 -10.53
N GLU A 158 -27.45 48.12 -10.18
CA GLU A 158 -28.48 47.70 -11.12
C GLU A 158 -29.49 48.84 -11.34
N ASN A 159 -29.60 49.33 -12.57
CA ASN A 159 -30.51 50.43 -12.91
C ASN A 159 -31.89 49.94 -13.37
N ASN A 160 -32.15 48.63 -13.36
CA ASN A 160 -33.33 48.00 -13.95
C ASN A 160 -33.72 46.70 -13.21
N SER A 161 -34.92 46.19 -13.48
CA SER A 161 -35.42 44.93 -12.91
C SER A 161 -34.46 43.74 -13.19
N PRO A 162 -34.22 42.83 -12.22
CA PRO A 162 -33.23 41.75 -12.31
C PRO A 162 -33.36 40.89 -13.56
N GLU A 163 -34.60 40.66 -14.02
CA GLU A 163 -34.90 39.87 -15.21
C GLU A 163 -34.32 40.44 -16.51
N LYS A 164 -33.95 41.72 -16.56
CA LYS A 164 -33.28 42.33 -17.73
C LYS A 164 -31.76 42.15 -17.70
N VAL A 165 -31.19 41.92 -16.52
CA VAL A 165 -29.75 41.85 -16.27
C VAL A 165 -29.26 40.39 -16.28
N TYR A 166 -30.05 39.49 -15.72
CA TYR A 166 -29.69 38.08 -15.55
C TYR A 166 -30.55 37.16 -16.41
N SER A 167 -29.96 36.03 -16.80
CA SER A 167 -30.68 34.84 -17.24
C SER A 167 -30.60 33.79 -16.14
N LYS A 168 -31.77 33.26 -15.77
CA LYS A 168 -31.90 32.12 -14.87
C LYS A 168 -31.61 30.83 -15.62
N PHE A 169 -30.89 29.92 -14.98
CA PHE A 169 -30.66 28.58 -15.50
C PHE A 169 -30.61 27.58 -14.35
N ILE A 170 -31.03 26.34 -14.64
CA ILE A 170 -31.01 25.27 -13.64
C ILE A 170 -29.65 24.60 -13.70
N MET A 171 -29.02 24.46 -12.55
CA MET A 171 -27.93 23.52 -12.33
C MET A 171 -28.46 22.36 -11.51
N LYS A 172 -28.22 21.14 -11.99
CA LYS A 172 -28.73 19.92 -11.36
C LYS A 172 -27.73 18.78 -11.47
N SER A 173 -27.64 17.96 -10.43
CA SER A 173 -26.85 16.74 -10.48
C SER A 173 -27.39 15.74 -9.48
N ALA A 174 -27.32 14.46 -9.82
CA ALA A 174 -27.66 13.37 -8.92
C ALA A 174 -26.63 12.26 -9.07
N THR A 175 -26.23 11.62 -7.97
CA THR A 175 -25.27 10.52 -8.01
C THR A 175 -25.30 9.70 -6.73
N VAL A 176 -24.75 8.49 -6.78
CA VAL A 176 -24.19 7.85 -5.58
C VAL A 176 -22.92 8.59 -5.17
N LEU A 177 -22.73 8.84 -3.88
CA LEU A 177 -21.45 9.34 -3.37
C LEU A 177 -20.45 8.18 -3.28
N GLU A 178 -19.96 7.70 -4.42
CA GLU A 178 -18.85 6.76 -4.47
C GLU A 178 -17.64 7.44 -5.11
N GLN A 179 -16.60 7.66 -4.31
CA GLN A 179 -15.37 8.27 -4.80
C GLN A 179 -14.43 7.24 -5.46
N TYR A 180 -14.41 6.02 -4.95
CA TYR A 180 -13.41 5.03 -5.33
C TYR A 180 -14.05 3.76 -5.85
N PRO A 181 -13.49 3.12 -6.89
CA PRO A 181 -13.93 1.81 -7.31
C PRO A 181 -13.77 0.82 -6.17
N SER A 182 -14.91 0.39 -5.64
CA SER A 182 -14.97 -0.63 -4.61
C SER A 182 -15.30 -1.98 -5.24
N ASP A 183 -14.81 -3.06 -4.65
CA ASP A 183 -14.91 -4.43 -5.17
C ASP A 183 -16.16 -5.19 -4.66
N PHE A 184 -17.07 -4.47 -3.99
CA PHE A 184 -18.29 -5.04 -3.42
C PHE A 184 -19.26 -5.51 -4.51
N PRO A 185 -19.81 -6.74 -4.42
CA PRO A 185 -20.76 -7.25 -5.41
C PRO A 185 -22.14 -6.57 -5.32
N LYS A 186 -22.54 -6.09 -4.14
CA LYS A 186 -23.86 -5.51 -3.86
C LYS A 186 -23.70 -4.14 -3.20
N GLY A 187 -24.67 -3.24 -3.44
CA GLY A 187 -24.70 -1.90 -2.86
C GLY A 187 -26.08 -1.50 -2.32
N GLN A 188 -26.08 -0.54 -1.40
CA GLN A 188 -27.25 0.16 -0.86
C GLN A 188 -27.07 1.67 -1.05
N LEU A 189 -28.03 2.31 -1.72
CA LEU A 189 -28.19 3.76 -1.72
C LEU A 189 -28.94 4.15 -0.45
N LEU A 190 -28.42 5.13 0.28
CA LEU A 190 -29.02 5.64 1.51
C LEU A 190 -29.53 7.06 1.31
N TYR A 191 -30.78 7.29 1.68
CA TYR A 191 -31.39 8.62 1.69
C TYR A 191 -30.88 9.36 2.91
N ASP A 192 -30.38 10.57 2.69
CA ASP A 192 -29.75 11.36 3.72
C ASP A 192 -29.87 12.84 3.38
N GLU A 193 -30.62 13.57 4.22
CA GLU A 193 -30.96 14.97 3.96
C GLU A 193 -29.74 15.87 3.86
N ASP A 194 -28.62 15.51 4.51
CA ASP A 194 -27.35 16.25 4.41
C ASP A 194 -26.87 16.38 2.95
N PHE A 195 -27.23 15.44 2.07
CA PHE A 195 -26.79 15.40 0.67
C PHE A 195 -27.91 15.73 -0.34
N ILE A 196 -29.06 16.20 0.14
CA ILE A 196 -30.14 16.72 -0.69
C ILE A 196 -30.14 18.25 -0.61
N SER A 197 -29.62 18.90 -1.65
CA SER A 197 -29.46 20.35 -1.71
C SER A 197 -30.42 20.96 -2.75
N LEU A 198 -31.31 21.83 -2.30
CA LEU A 198 -32.32 22.47 -3.14
C LEU A 198 -32.24 24.00 -3.00
N GLY A 199 -32.49 24.71 -4.10
CA GLY A 199 -32.69 26.17 -4.07
C GLY A 199 -33.99 26.56 -3.35
N ASP A 200 -34.05 27.75 -2.75
CA ASP A 200 -35.22 28.20 -1.96
C ASP A 200 -36.55 28.16 -2.73
N ASN A 201 -36.50 28.41 -4.03
CA ASN A 201 -37.67 28.42 -4.90
C ASN A 201 -38.06 27.03 -5.42
N ILE A 202 -37.34 25.99 -4.98
CA ILE A 202 -37.51 24.61 -5.42
C ILE A 202 -38.11 23.78 -4.29
N HIS A 203 -39.28 23.20 -4.54
CA HIS A 203 -39.92 22.26 -3.64
C HIS A 203 -40.01 20.87 -4.28
N LEU A 204 -39.34 19.88 -3.70
CA LEU A 204 -39.34 18.50 -4.18
C LEU A 204 -40.63 17.78 -3.74
N ASN A 205 -41.46 17.37 -4.69
CA ASN A 205 -42.69 16.63 -4.41
C ASN A 205 -42.44 15.12 -4.31
N SER A 206 -41.60 14.58 -5.20
CA SER A 206 -41.29 13.15 -5.25
C SER A 206 -39.93 12.90 -5.89
N LEU A 207 -39.24 11.89 -5.35
CA LEU A 207 -37.97 11.39 -5.83
C LEU A 207 -38.09 9.87 -5.94
N MET A 208 -37.92 9.35 -7.15
CA MET A 208 -37.89 7.91 -7.41
C MET A 208 -36.59 7.52 -8.09
N ILE A 209 -35.98 6.41 -7.70
CA ILE A 209 -34.75 5.90 -8.34
C ILE A 209 -35.04 4.55 -8.97
N ASP A 210 -34.58 4.38 -10.22
CA ASP A 210 -34.58 3.10 -10.92
C ASP A 210 -33.13 2.65 -11.13
N VAL A 211 -32.78 1.58 -10.41
CA VAL A 211 -31.49 0.90 -10.49
C VAL A 211 -31.52 -0.31 -11.44
N GLY A 212 -32.47 -0.33 -12.38
CA GLY A 212 -32.69 -1.40 -13.36
C GLY A 212 -33.73 -2.46 -12.94
N TYR A 213 -34.50 -2.19 -11.89
CA TYR A 213 -35.63 -3.03 -11.43
C TYR A 213 -36.97 -2.28 -11.43
N GLY A 214 -37.01 -1.11 -12.07
CA GLY A 214 -38.14 -0.21 -12.06
C GLY A 214 -38.00 0.89 -11.00
N PRO A 215 -38.72 2.02 -11.16
CA PRO A 215 -38.65 3.16 -10.24
C PRO A 215 -39.18 2.81 -8.85
N GLN A 216 -38.39 3.09 -7.82
CA GLN A 216 -38.73 2.93 -6.41
C GLN A 216 -38.78 4.29 -5.73
N LEU A 217 -39.79 4.53 -4.89
CA LEU A 217 -39.86 5.74 -4.06
C LEU A 217 -38.68 5.79 -3.10
N PHE A 218 -38.04 6.96 -2.97
CA PHE A 218 -36.85 7.12 -2.16
C PHE A 218 -36.91 8.43 -1.37
N ASP A 219 -37.23 8.28 -0.09
CA ASP A 219 -37.49 9.37 0.86
C ASP A 219 -37.16 8.90 2.29
N VAL A 220 -37.44 9.74 3.29
CA VAL A 220 -37.19 9.43 4.71
C VAL A 220 -37.91 8.15 5.17
N ASN A 221 -39.04 7.79 4.57
CA ASN A 221 -39.81 6.59 4.92
C ASN A 221 -39.34 5.35 4.14
N ASN A 222 -38.69 5.55 3.00
CA ASN A 222 -38.11 4.53 2.13
C ASN A 222 -36.63 4.83 1.87
N PRO A 223 -35.78 4.82 2.91
CA PRO A 223 -34.45 5.44 2.83
C PRO A 223 -33.38 4.55 2.22
N VAL A 224 -33.72 3.35 1.74
CA VAL A 224 -32.74 2.37 1.24
C VAL A 224 -33.16 1.81 -0.11
N ILE A 225 -32.26 1.85 -1.09
CA ILE A 225 -32.41 1.12 -2.36
C ILE A 225 -31.25 0.16 -2.56
N HIS A 226 -31.57 -1.11 -2.75
CA HIS A 226 -30.59 -2.16 -3.01
C HIS A 226 -30.30 -2.29 -4.51
N TYR A 227 -29.03 -2.46 -4.87
CA TYR A 227 -28.62 -2.67 -6.25
C TYR A 227 -27.46 -3.67 -6.36
N ASP A 228 -27.35 -4.28 -7.53
CA ASP A 228 -26.27 -5.21 -7.87
C ASP A 228 -25.21 -4.44 -8.67
N ARG A 229 -23.96 -4.48 -8.19
CA ARG A 229 -22.81 -3.76 -8.77
C ARG A 229 -22.09 -4.57 -9.85
N ASN A 230 -22.56 -5.78 -10.16
CA ASN A 230 -22.00 -6.67 -11.17
C ASN A 230 -22.84 -6.75 -12.46
N ARG A 231 -23.90 -5.93 -12.59
CA ARG A 231 -24.74 -5.92 -13.81
C ARG A 231 -24.02 -5.34 -15.03
N ASP A 232 -24.51 -5.74 -16.21
CA ASP A 232 -24.06 -5.24 -17.51
C ASP A 232 -24.23 -3.72 -17.68
N SER A 233 -25.21 -3.11 -16.99
CA SER A 233 -25.41 -1.67 -16.93
C SER A 233 -25.34 -1.20 -15.48
N ILE A 234 -24.41 -0.28 -15.21
CA ILE A 234 -24.26 0.41 -13.94
C ILE A 234 -24.94 1.78 -13.95
N ILE A 235 -25.73 2.11 -14.98
CA ILE A 235 -26.43 3.39 -15.06
C ILE A 235 -27.81 3.25 -14.42
N ALA A 236 -28.12 4.14 -13.48
CA ALA A 236 -29.42 4.32 -12.87
C ALA A 236 -30.04 5.65 -13.30
N ASN A 237 -31.36 5.76 -13.13
CA ASN A 237 -32.10 7.00 -13.38
C ASN A 237 -32.78 7.46 -12.11
N VAL A 238 -32.69 8.75 -11.78
CA VAL A 238 -33.58 9.38 -10.82
C VAL A 238 -34.67 10.13 -11.57
N TYR A 239 -35.92 9.89 -11.19
CA TYR A 239 -37.10 10.60 -11.66
C TYR A 239 -37.54 11.58 -10.59
N LEU A 240 -37.64 12.84 -10.97
CA LEU A 240 -37.91 13.94 -10.05
C LEU A 240 -39.22 14.62 -10.45
N ASP A 241 -40.05 14.89 -9.45
CA ASP A 241 -41.20 15.79 -9.56
C ASP A 241 -41.01 16.91 -8.54
N TYR A 242 -40.82 18.13 -9.01
CA TYR A 242 -40.58 19.29 -8.16
C TYR A 242 -41.28 20.53 -8.71
N LYS A 243 -41.45 21.56 -7.87
CA LYS A 243 -41.98 22.86 -8.26
C LYS A 243 -40.87 23.89 -8.25
N ILE A 244 -40.82 24.74 -9.29
CA ILE A 244 -40.02 25.96 -9.33
C ILE A 244 -41.00 27.13 -9.40
N ASP A 245 -41.01 28.02 -8.41
CA ASP A 245 -41.95 29.15 -8.38
C ASP A 245 -43.40 28.70 -8.66
N GLU A 246 -43.84 27.63 -7.98
CA GLU A 246 -45.14 26.94 -8.12
C GLU A 246 -45.39 26.16 -9.42
N LYS A 247 -44.52 26.26 -10.43
CA LYS A 247 -44.64 25.50 -11.68
C LYS A 247 -44.06 24.10 -11.53
N GLN A 248 -44.88 23.09 -11.81
CA GLN A 248 -44.45 21.70 -11.74
C GLN A 248 -43.50 21.35 -12.90
N VAL A 249 -42.39 20.70 -12.56
CA VAL A 249 -41.34 20.22 -13.46
C VAL A 249 -41.14 18.74 -13.20
N LYS A 250 -41.12 17.96 -14.28
CA LYS A 250 -40.72 16.55 -14.26
C LYS A 250 -39.38 16.41 -14.95
N ASP A 251 -38.45 15.74 -14.28
CA ASP A 251 -37.07 15.67 -14.73
C ASP A 251 -36.51 14.27 -14.55
N THR A 252 -35.48 13.95 -15.31
CA THR A 252 -34.79 12.67 -15.23
C THR A 252 -33.29 12.90 -15.33
N ILE A 253 -32.55 12.39 -14.34
CA ILE A 253 -31.09 12.49 -14.30
C ILE A 253 -30.53 11.07 -14.31
N ALA A 254 -29.71 10.77 -15.32
CA ALA A 254 -28.98 9.50 -15.40
C ALA A 254 -27.68 9.62 -14.61
N PHE A 255 -27.34 8.62 -13.80
CA PHE A 255 -26.12 8.60 -13.01
C PHE A 255 -25.50 7.20 -12.93
N TYR A 256 -24.19 7.14 -12.69
CA TYR A 256 -23.48 5.89 -12.46
C TYR A 256 -23.70 5.40 -11.02
N LEU A 257 -24.10 4.15 -10.86
CA LEU A 257 -24.17 3.42 -9.59
C LEU A 257 -22.79 3.04 -9.05
N THR A 258 -21.75 3.16 -9.87
CA THR A 258 -20.37 3.01 -9.42
C THR A 258 -19.39 3.85 -10.23
N SER A 259 -18.34 4.31 -9.56
CA SER A 259 -17.18 4.97 -10.18
C SER A 259 -16.31 4.04 -11.03
N GLY A 260 -16.47 2.71 -10.89
CA GLY A 260 -15.79 1.71 -11.71
C GLY A 260 -16.50 1.51 -13.05
N VAL A 261 -16.25 2.38 -14.03
CA VAL A 261 -16.88 2.29 -15.37
C VAL A 261 -16.33 1.12 -16.22
N ASP A 262 -15.25 0.47 -15.78
CA ASP A 262 -14.59 -0.66 -16.46
C ASP A 262 -14.88 -2.04 -15.84
N LYS A 263 -16.17 -2.41 -15.69
CA LYS A 263 -16.56 -3.83 -15.50
C LYS A 263 -16.90 -4.57 -16.81
N LYS A 264 -16.41 -4.07 -17.96
CA LYS A 264 -16.24 -4.89 -19.18
C LYS A 264 -14.77 -5.11 -19.50
N ALA A 265 -14.08 -5.91 -18.67
CA ALA A 265 -12.90 -6.68 -19.06
C ALA A 265 -12.44 -7.61 -17.93
N LYS A 266 -13.03 -8.82 -17.86
CA LYS A 266 -12.33 -10.10 -17.68
C LYS A 266 -13.39 -11.18 -17.53
N GLY A 267 -13.79 -11.75 -18.66
CA GLY A 267 -14.16 -13.17 -18.71
C GLY A 267 -12.91 -14.03 -18.47
N GLY A 268 -12.17 -13.77 -17.39
CA GLY A 268 -11.29 -14.76 -16.80
C GLY A 268 -12.18 -15.63 -15.96
N ASN A 269 -12.08 -16.94 -16.11
CA ASN A 269 -12.70 -17.88 -15.19
C ASN A 269 -12.50 -17.35 -13.76
N GLU A 270 -13.59 -17.03 -13.05
CA GLU A 270 -13.48 -16.83 -11.60
C GLU A 270 -12.73 -18.06 -11.08
N PRO A 271 -11.60 -17.89 -10.38
CA PRO A 271 -10.92 -19.02 -9.74
C PRO A 271 -11.99 -19.79 -8.97
N ASN A 272 -12.10 -21.09 -9.26
CA ASN A 272 -13.11 -21.96 -8.67
C ASN A 272 -13.32 -21.60 -7.20
N ASN A 273 -14.58 -21.32 -6.87
CA ASN A 273 -15.11 -20.74 -5.64
C ASN A 273 -14.80 -21.61 -4.39
N LYS A 274 -13.52 -21.82 -4.05
CA LYS A 274 -13.06 -22.40 -2.76
C LYS A 274 -13.19 -21.38 -1.62
N ALA A 275 -13.55 -20.15 -1.95
CA ALA A 275 -13.83 -19.03 -1.05
C ALA A 275 -14.97 -19.28 -0.02
N SER A 276 -15.74 -20.36 -0.10
CA SER A 276 -16.91 -20.60 0.77
C SER A 276 -16.62 -20.94 2.25
N VAL A 277 -15.37 -20.82 2.74
CA VAL A 277 -14.93 -21.40 4.04
C VAL A 277 -14.71 -20.36 5.17
N PHE A 278 -15.11 -19.10 5.00
CA PHE A 278 -14.77 -18.05 5.98
C PHE A 278 -15.68 -18.09 7.21
N THR A 279 -15.08 -17.93 8.39
CA THR A 279 -15.78 -17.36 9.55
C THR A 279 -15.29 -15.94 9.75
N GLY A 280 -16.16 -14.96 9.49
CA GLY A 280 -15.88 -13.56 9.76
C GLY A 280 -16.29 -13.14 11.17
N GLY A 281 -15.54 -12.23 11.77
CA GLY A 281 -15.83 -11.64 13.07
C GLY A 281 -15.60 -10.13 13.08
N LYS A 282 -16.06 -9.49 14.16
CA LYS A 282 -15.74 -8.10 14.50
C LYS A 282 -15.05 -8.10 15.85
N HIS A 283 -13.99 -7.32 15.96
CA HIS A 283 -13.34 -7.04 17.22
C HIS A 283 -13.33 -5.53 17.43
N THR A 284 -13.72 -5.08 18.62
CA THR A 284 -13.70 -3.66 19.02
C THR A 284 -12.78 -3.55 20.21
N TYR A 285 -11.75 -2.72 20.04
CA TYR A 285 -10.76 -2.44 21.07
C TYR A 285 -11.35 -1.56 22.14
N THR A 286 -11.12 -1.92 23.40
CA THR A 286 -11.73 -1.21 24.52
C THR A 286 -10.95 0.05 24.91
N ALA A 287 -9.63 0.04 24.71
CA ALA A 287 -8.77 1.18 25.02
C ALA A 287 -8.81 2.27 23.94
N THR A 288 -8.75 1.87 22.67
CA THR A 288 -8.63 2.80 21.53
C THR A 288 -9.96 3.05 20.81
N ASN A 289 -11.02 2.28 21.11
CA ASN A 289 -12.27 2.21 20.33
C ASN A 289 -12.08 1.88 18.84
N MET A 290 -10.89 1.46 18.42
CA MET A 290 -10.64 0.98 17.07
C MET A 290 -11.48 -0.28 16.82
N LYS A 291 -11.78 -0.54 15.55
CA LYS A 291 -12.54 -1.73 15.16
C LYS A 291 -11.83 -2.45 14.03
N PHE A 292 -11.51 -3.71 14.23
CA PHE A 292 -11.06 -4.60 13.17
C PHE A 292 -12.17 -5.53 12.76
N ARG A 293 -12.28 -5.71 11.46
CA ARG A 293 -12.97 -6.85 10.87
C ARG A 293 -11.92 -7.84 10.46
N TYR A 294 -12.24 -9.12 10.61
CA TYR A 294 -11.33 -10.16 10.17
C TYR A 294 -12.09 -11.31 9.53
N GLY A 295 -11.42 -11.98 8.60
CA GLY A 295 -11.85 -13.25 8.04
C GLY A 295 -10.84 -14.31 8.39
N ILE A 296 -11.30 -15.45 8.91
CA ILE A 296 -10.45 -16.62 9.18
C ILE A 296 -10.68 -17.67 8.09
N ILE A 297 -9.57 -18.15 7.54
CA ILE A 297 -9.49 -19.33 6.68
C ILE A 297 -8.81 -20.41 7.51
N TRP A 298 -9.60 -21.39 7.92
CA TRP A 298 -9.14 -22.45 8.81
C TRP A 298 -8.19 -23.40 8.09
N GLY A 299 -7.19 -23.89 8.83
CA GLY A 299 -6.28 -24.94 8.36
C GLY A 299 -7.02 -26.17 7.87
N CYS A 300 -6.39 -26.92 6.96
CA CYS A 300 -6.99 -28.07 6.29
C CYS A 300 -7.62 -29.11 7.25
N ASN A 301 -7.04 -29.32 8.45
CA ASN A 301 -7.48 -30.31 9.43
C ASN A 301 -8.34 -29.67 10.53
N ASN A 302 -8.56 -28.36 10.47
CA ASN A 302 -9.28 -27.60 11.48
C ASN A 302 -10.80 -27.58 11.22
N THR A 303 -11.43 -28.75 11.24
CA THR A 303 -12.87 -28.90 11.00
C THR A 303 -13.74 -28.30 12.10
N ASN A 304 -13.17 -28.13 13.30
CA ASN A 304 -13.87 -27.63 14.49
C ASN A 304 -13.86 -26.10 14.59
N LYS A 305 -13.14 -25.41 13.69
CA LYS A 305 -13.07 -23.94 13.62
C LYS A 305 -12.59 -23.31 14.93
N LYS A 306 -11.52 -23.86 15.49
CA LYS A 306 -10.90 -23.43 16.74
C LYS A 306 -9.50 -22.90 16.47
N LEU A 307 -9.09 -21.81 17.10
CA LEU A 307 -7.83 -21.16 16.74
C LEU A 307 -6.61 -21.94 17.24
N LYS A 308 -5.74 -22.35 16.30
CA LYS A 308 -4.60 -23.21 16.59
C LYS A 308 -3.27 -22.58 16.16
N ARG A 309 -3.07 -22.37 14.85
CA ARG A 309 -1.78 -21.96 14.24
C ARG A 309 -1.99 -20.71 13.38
N PRO A 310 -2.09 -19.52 13.99
CA PRO A 310 -2.53 -18.34 13.26
C PRO A 310 -1.41 -17.69 12.43
N VAL A 311 -1.75 -17.35 11.18
CA VAL A 311 -1.01 -16.41 10.34
C VAL A 311 -1.85 -15.15 10.20
N LEU A 312 -1.42 -14.04 10.80
CA LEU A 312 -2.11 -12.76 10.72
C LEU A 312 -1.57 -11.98 9.51
N ILE A 313 -2.47 -11.49 8.67
CA ILE A 313 -2.13 -10.68 7.50
C ILE A 313 -2.80 -9.31 7.62
N LEU A 314 -1.97 -8.27 7.79
CA LEU A 314 -2.42 -6.91 8.04
C LEU A 314 -2.52 -6.09 6.76
N PRO A 315 -3.56 -5.23 6.67
CA PRO A 315 -3.83 -4.48 5.47
C PRO A 315 -2.87 -3.30 5.30
N PRO A 316 -2.77 -2.78 4.07
CA PRO A 316 -2.11 -1.51 3.78
C PRO A 316 -2.93 -0.31 4.25
N TYR A 317 -2.28 0.87 4.20
CA TYR A 317 -2.93 2.17 4.36
C TYR A 317 -4.15 2.33 3.45
N ARG A 318 -5.21 2.94 3.99
CA ARG A 318 -6.42 3.28 3.26
C ARG A 318 -7.01 4.62 3.71
N PRO A 319 -7.26 5.55 2.77
CA PRO A 319 -8.04 6.75 3.05
C PRO A 319 -9.47 6.41 3.52
N GLY A 320 -10.05 7.29 4.36
CA GLY A 320 -11.36 7.10 5.01
C GLY A 320 -12.56 6.77 4.10
N ALA A 321 -12.53 7.16 2.82
CA ALA A 321 -13.61 6.89 1.86
C ALA A 321 -13.39 5.68 0.94
N GLN A 322 -12.31 4.89 1.14
CA GLN A 322 -11.89 3.84 0.20
C GLN A 322 -12.05 2.41 0.76
N PRO A 323 -13.28 1.89 0.82
CA PRO A 323 -13.51 0.56 1.34
C PRO A 323 -13.09 -0.53 0.37
N LYS A 324 -12.56 -1.61 0.93
CA LYS A 324 -12.21 -2.86 0.25
C LYS A 324 -12.87 -4.02 0.99
N THR A 325 -13.32 -5.05 0.28
CA THR A 325 -13.84 -6.25 0.94
C THR A 325 -12.70 -7.13 1.45
N LEU A 326 -13.00 -8.07 2.36
CA LEU A 326 -12.06 -9.15 2.71
C LEU A 326 -11.70 -10.00 1.48
N LYS A 327 -12.61 -10.18 0.51
CA LYS A 327 -12.37 -10.84 -0.78
C LYS A 327 -11.25 -10.14 -1.57
N SER A 328 -11.25 -8.81 -1.63
CA SER A 328 -10.17 -8.06 -2.30
C SER A 328 -8.82 -8.40 -1.70
N TYR A 329 -8.73 -8.43 -0.38
CA TYR A 329 -7.48 -8.69 0.32
C TYR A 329 -7.01 -10.11 0.13
N TYR A 330 -7.91 -11.08 0.30
CA TYR A 330 -7.62 -12.47 0.01
C TYR A 330 -7.07 -12.63 -1.40
N ASN A 331 -7.76 -12.12 -2.43
CA ASN A 331 -7.28 -12.20 -3.81
C ASN A 331 -5.89 -11.59 -3.95
N LYS A 332 -5.70 -10.35 -3.45
CA LYS A 332 -4.44 -9.59 -3.57
C LYS A 332 -3.24 -10.25 -2.88
N TYR A 333 -3.44 -10.96 -1.78
CA TYR A 333 -2.36 -11.68 -1.10
C TYR A 333 -2.17 -13.07 -1.69
N ASN A 334 -3.24 -13.69 -2.17
CA ASN A 334 -3.18 -14.99 -2.80
C ASN A 334 -2.62 -14.95 -4.24
N ASP A 335 -2.66 -13.78 -4.85
CA ASP A 335 -1.94 -13.39 -6.05
C ASP A 335 -0.43 -13.66 -5.97
N ILE A 336 0.14 -13.87 -4.77
CA ILE A 336 1.50 -14.37 -4.53
C ILE A 336 1.56 -15.89 -4.77
N SER A 337 1.22 -16.32 -6.00
CA SER A 337 1.30 -17.73 -6.41
C SER A 337 0.49 -18.67 -5.48
N SER A 338 -0.74 -18.35 -5.10
CA SER A 338 -1.56 -19.18 -4.19
C SER A 338 -0.96 -19.35 -2.79
N TRP A 339 -0.33 -18.29 -2.26
CA TRP A 339 0.34 -18.35 -0.95
C TRP A 339 -0.62 -18.71 0.19
N ILE A 340 -1.84 -18.16 0.19
CA ILE A 340 -2.82 -18.43 1.25
C ILE A 340 -3.28 -19.89 1.21
N GLU A 341 -3.55 -20.45 0.02
CA GLU A 341 -3.89 -21.87 -0.07
C GLU A 341 -2.75 -22.75 0.45
N TYR A 342 -1.51 -22.41 0.14
CA TYR A 342 -0.35 -23.18 0.57
C TYR A 342 -0.18 -23.14 2.10
N LEU A 343 -0.48 -22.01 2.75
CA LEU A 343 -0.52 -21.92 4.22
C LEU A 343 -1.60 -22.83 4.81
N VAL A 344 -2.80 -22.83 4.23
CA VAL A 344 -3.91 -23.69 4.67
C VAL A 344 -3.56 -25.17 4.49
N GLU A 345 -2.87 -25.53 3.40
CA GLU A 345 -2.32 -26.87 3.15
C GLU A 345 -1.18 -27.27 4.11
N LYS A 346 -0.56 -26.30 4.80
CA LYS A 346 0.36 -26.56 5.92
C LYS A 346 -0.35 -26.53 7.28
N ASP A 347 -1.69 -26.52 7.29
CA ASP A 347 -2.53 -26.50 8.47
C ASP A 347 -2.33 -25.24 9.34
N TYR A 348 -2.20 -24.09 8.69
CA TYR A 348 -2.25 -22.77 9.32
C TYR A 348 -3.66 -22.16 9.21
N ASP A 349 -4.08 -21.47 10.27
CA ASP A 349 -5.28 -20.65 10.30
C ASP A 349 -4.94 -19.24 9.82
N VAL A 350 -5.34 -18.88 8.60
CA VAL A 350 -5.01 -17.58 8.02
C VAL A 350 -6.05 -16.55 8.40
N ILE A 351 -5.64 -15.51 9.14
CA ILE A 351 -6.48 -14.40 9.57
C ILE A 351 -6.15 -13.17 8.71
N ILE A 352 -7.09 -12.77 7.87
CA ILE A 352 -6.98 -11.54 7.07
C ILE A 352 -7.69 -10.41 7.80
N ILE A 353 -6.98 -9.32 8.00
CA ILE A 353 -7.43 -8.19 8.80
C ILE A 353 -7.89 -7.06 7.88
N LYS A 354 -9.02 -6.46 8.21
CA LYS A 354 -9.58 -5.26 7.60
C LYS A 354 -9.85 -4.24 8.69
N GLU A 355 -8.96 -3.27 8.80
CA GLU A 355 -9.12 -2.13 9.69
C GLU A 355 -10.32 -1.28 9.23
N LYS A 356 -11.08 -0.72 10.19
CA LYS A 356 -12.20 0.17 9.88
C LYS A 356 -11.70 1.52 9.35
N SER A 357 -10.73 2.12 10.05
CA SER A 357 -10.06 3.37 9.66
C SER A 357 -8.59 3.05 9.34
N GLY A 358 -8.25 2.91 8.05
CA GLY A 358 -6.87 2.59 7.62
C GLY A 358 -5.95 3.81 7.50
N HIS A 359 -6.34 4.95 8.09
CA HIS A 359 -5.66 6.24 8.04
C HIS A 359 -5.32 6.81 9.43
N GLU A 360 -5.51 5.99 10.48
CA GLU A 360 -5.15 6.31 11.86
C GLU A 360 -3.62 6.32 12.04
N SER A 361 -3.13 6.89 13.14
CA SER A 361 -1.69 6.89 13.42
C SER A 361 -1.15 5.47 13.58
N ILE A 362 0.13 5.30 13.28
CA ILE A 362 0.84 4.02 13.45
C ILE A 362 0.83 3.56 14.90
N GLU A 363 0.93 4.51 15.83
CA GLU A 363 0.78 4.29 17.28
C GLU A 363 -0.59 3.70 17.61
N LEU A 364 -1.68 4.38 17.24
CA LEU A 364 -3.03 3.94 17.59
C LEU A 364 -3.37 2.57 16.98
N ALA A 365 -3.00 2.36 15.71
CA ALA A 365 -3.19 1.08 15.03
C ALA A 365 -2.30 -0.04 15.61
N GLY A 366 -1.08 0.29 16.04
CA GLY A 366 -0.16 -0.62 16.71
C GLY A 366 -0.65 -1.04 18.09
N ASP A 367 -1.14 -0.12 18.91
CA ASP A 367 -1.73 -0.41 20.22
C ASP A 367 -2.95 -1.33 20.11
N ALA A 368 -3.84 -1.03 19.16
CA ALA A 368 -4.97 -1.89 18.85
C ALA A 368 -4.49 -3.29 18.44
N LEU A 369 -3.49 -3.39 17.56
CA LEU A 369 -2.95 -4.69 17.19
C LEU A 369 -2.34 -5.45 18.39
N ALA A 370 -1.66 -4.77 19.31
CA ALA A 370 -1.11 -5.38 20.51
C ALA A 370 -2.21 -6.03 21.38
N GLU A 371 -3.29 -5.30 21.68
CA GLU A 371 -4.46 -5.81 22.44
C GLU A 371 -5.02 -7.08 21.76
N TRP A 372 -5.07 -7.12 20.43
CA TRP A 372 -5.60 -8.30 19.74
C TRP A 372 -4.63 -9.46 19.62
N ILE A 373 -3.32 -9.22 19.56
CA ILE A 373 -2.34 -10.30 19.69
C ILE A 373 -2.52 -10.99 21.05
N GLU A 374 -2.78 -10.23 22.13
CA GLU A 374 -3.10 -10.80 23.45
C GLU A 374 -4.38 -11.66 23.41
N ASP A 375 -5.46 -11.14 22.82
CA ASP A 375 -6.71 -11.89 22.66
C ASP A 375 -6.56 -13.16 21.83
N ILE A 376 -5.81 -13.11 20.72
CA ILE A 376 -5.50 -14.27 19.88
C ILE A 376 -4.71 -15.30 20.69
N ASN A 377 -3.73 -14.86 21.48
CA ASN A 377 -2.97 -15.74 22.36
C ASN A 377 -3.84 -16.38 23.44
N ALA A 378 -4.74 -15.61 24.07
CA ALA A 378 -5.70 -16.13 25.04
C ALA A 378 -6.68 -17.13 24.41
N GLN A 379 -7.19 -16.85 23.21
CA GLN A 379 -8.12 -17.71 22.50
C GLN A 379 -7.47 -19.05 22.10
N LYS A 380 -6.22 -19.04 21.60
CA LYS A 380 -5.46 -20.28 21.34
C LYS A 380 -5.36 -21.15 22.59
N GLN A 381 -5.05 -20.55 23.73
CA GLN A 381 -4.92 -21.28 25.00
C GLN A 381 -6.26 -21.88 25.46
N ILE A 382 -7.38 -21.22 25.19
CA ILE A 382 -8.72 -21.75 25.48
C ILE A 382 -9.06 -22.92 24.55
N ASP A 383 -8.75 -22.76 23.25
CA ASP A 383 -9.11 -23.74 22.23
C ASP A 383 -8.26 -25.02 22.31
N TYR A 384 -6.96 -24.86 22.58
CA TYR A 384 -5.96 -25.91 22.66
C TYR A 384 -5.03 -25.70 23.87
N PRO A 385 -5.49 -25.98 25.11
CA PRO A 385 -4.73 -25.67 26.34
C PRO A 385 -3.41 -26.44 26.52
N ASN A 386 -3.15 -27.44 25.67
CA ASN A 386 -1.96 -28.27 25.71
C ASN A 386 -1.05 -28.05 24.49
N GLU A 387 -1.37 -27.10 23.62
CA GLU A 387 -0.57 -26.79 22.43
C GLU A 387 -0.22 -25.29 22.41
N ASP A 388 1.06 -24.97 22.22
CA ASP A 388 1.56 -23.60 22.29
C ASP A 388 2.23 -23.21 20.97
N TRP A 389 1.39 -22.80 20.01
CA TRP A 389 1.83 -22.35 18.69
C TRP A 389 2.06 -20.84 18.68
N GLU A 390 3.27 -20.43 18.30
CA GLU A 390 3.60 -19.02 18.10
C GLU A 390 2.91 -18.44 16.86
N ASN A 391 2.51 -17.17 16.93
CA ASN A 391 1.93 -16.44 15.81
C ASN A 391 2.97 -16.21 14.71
N VAL A 392 2.48 -16.14 13.47
CA VAL A 392 3.20 -15.57 12.33
C VAL A 392 2.44 -14.33 11.89
N ILE A 393 3.12 -13.19 11.74
CA ILE A 393 2.45 -11.93 11.43
C ILE A 393 3.14 -11.27 10.23
N PHE A 394 2.37 -11.05 9.17
CA PHE A 394 2.78 -10.31 7.98
C PHE A 394 2.01 -9.00 7.87
N GLY A 395 2.73 -7.90 7.66
CA GLY A 395 2.13 -6.60 7.44
C GLY A 395 2.48 -6.02 6.08
N PHE A 396 1.45 -5.65 5.30
CA PHE A 396 1.63 -5.03 3.99
C PHE A 396 1.59 -3.51 4.10
N SER A 397 2.58 -2.81 3.53
CA SER A 397 2.67 -1.34 3.58
C SER A 397 2.60 -0.83 5.03
N ALA A 398 1.66 0.06 5.36
CA ALA A 398 1.39 0.55 6.71
C ALA A 398 1.20 -0.58 7.75
N GLY A 399 0.55 -1.68 7.36
CA GLY A 399 0.35 -2.84 8.23
C GLY A 399 1.66 -3.37 8.79
N GLY A 400 2.77 -3.32 8.06
CA GLY A 400 4.07 -3.71 8.59
C GLY A 400 4.57 -2.77 9.69
N GLN A 401 4.30 -1.46 9.60
CA GLN A 401 4.59 -0.54 10.72
C GLN A 401 3.68 -0.80 11.92
N HIS A 402 2.42 -1.19 11.71
CA HIS A 402 1.51 -1.57 12.81
C HIS A 402 2.06 -2.77 13.58
N VAL A 403 2.52 -3.83 12.87
CA VAL A 403 3.16 -5.00 13.52
C VAL A 403 4.43 -4.61 14.26
N ARG A 404 5.30 -3.81 13.62
CA ARG A 404 6.55 -3.34 14.25
C ARG A 404 6.27 -2.61 15.56
N TYR A 405 5.34 -1.66 15.53
CA TYR A 405 4.95 -0.89 16.72
C TYR A 405 4.36 -1.82 17.80
N ALA A 406 3.37 -2.64 17.45
CA ALA A 406 2.69 -3.53 18.39
C ALA A 406 3.67 -4.47 19.08
N LEU A 407 4.52 -5.15 18.33
CA LEU A 407 5.49 -6.08 18.90
C LEU A 407 6.49 -5.35 19.81
N MET A 408 7.05 -4.21 19.39
CA MET A 408 7.96 -3.44 20.24
C MET A 408 7.30 -2.93 21.54
N GLN A 409 6.06 -2.47 21.47
CA GLN A 409 5.28 -2.07 22.65
C GLN A 409 5.06 -3.26 23.59
N MET A 410 4.63 -4.42 23.06
CA MET A 410 4.43 -5.63 23.86
C MET A 410 5.74 -6.15 24.46
N GLU A 411 6.85 -6.10 23.74
CA GLU A 411 8.18 -6.46 24.27
C GLU A 411 8.56 -5.53 25.42
N LYS A 412 8.40 -4.22 25.24
CA LYS A 412 8.67 -3.22 26.26
C LYS A 412 7.80 -3.41 27.51
N ASP A 413 6.50 -3.62 27.35
CA ASP A 413 5.59 -3.83 28.47
C ASP A 413 5.83 -5.17 29.17
N HIS A 414 6.14 -6.22 28.42
CA HIS A 414 6.51 -7.48 29.01
C HIS A 414 7.77 -7.31 29.88
N MET A 415 8.78 -6.62 29.36
CA MET A 415 10.07 -6.40 30.04
C MET A 415 9.98 -5.48 31.26
N ASP A 416 9.15 -4.44 31.21
CA ASP A 416 9.09 -3.44 32.27
C ASP A 416 7.95 -3.68 33.26
N ASN A 417 6.83 -4.22 32.78
CA ASN A 417 5.58 -4.35 33.55
C ASN A 417 5.16 -5.81 33.78
N ASN A 418 5.92 -6.79 33.27
CA ASN A 418 5.59 -8.24 33.37
C ASN A 418 4.22 -8.56 32.74
N SER A 419 3.85 -7.82 31.69
CA SER A 419 2.69 -8.09 30.82
C SER A 419 2.87 -9.39 30.03
N PRO A 420 1.83 -9.98 29.42
CA PRO A 420 1.97 -11.19 28.61
C PRO A 420 2.96 -11.04 27.45
N HIS A 421 3.65 -12.13 27.10
CA HIS A 421 4.54 -12.14 25.93
C HIS A 421 3.71 -12.15 24.64
N HIS A 422 4.17 -11.48 23.59
CA HIS A 422 3.45 -11.41 22.31
C HIS A 422 3.37 -12.75 21.55
N HIS A 423 4.14 -13.75 21.97
CA HIS A 423 4.11 -15.15 21.49
C HIS A 423 4.06 -15.24 19.94
N THR A 424 4.99 -14.54 19.28
CA THR A 424 5.09 -14.40 17.83
C THR A 424 6.50 -14.78 17.38
N LYS A 425 6.62 -15.77 16.48
CA LYS A 425 7.92 -16.28 16.01
C LYS A 425 8.49 -15.47 14.84
N LEU A 426 7.62 -14.91 14.01
CA LEU A 426 7.99 -14.29 12.74
C LEU A 426 7.20 -13.01 12.48
N TYR A 427 7.94 -11.92 12.27
CA TYR A 427 7.47 -10.66 11.73
C TYR A 427 7.95 -10.51 10.28
N GLY A 428 7.00 -10.47 9.34
CA GLY A 428 7.28 -10.21 7.93
C GLY A 428 6.75 -8.86 7.46
N ALA A 429 7.65 -7.96 7.05
CA ALA A 429 7.30 -6.67 6.47
C ALA A 429 7.21 -6.75 4.94
N PHE A 430 6.06 -6.41 4.36
CA PHE A 430 5.86 -6.44 2.92
C PHE A 430 5.72 -5.02 2.36
N ASP A 431 6.78 -4.53 1.73
CA ASP A 431 6.88 -3.21 1.10
C ASP A 431 6.49 -2.07 2.06
N SER A 432 6.92 -2.19 3.32
CA SER A 432 6.53 -1.31 4.42
C SER A 432 7.43 -0.09 4.55
N PRO A 433 6.89 1.12 4.80
CA PRO A 433 7.68 2.37 4.81
C PRO A 433 8.50 2.59 6.09
N HIS A 434 9.47 1.71 6.37
CA HIS A 434 10.30 1.82 7.59
C HIS A 434 11.08 3.14 7.65
N LEU A 435 11.71 3.54 6.54
CA LEU A 435 12.42 4.82 6.44
C LEU A 435 11.60 5.92 5.77
N GLY A 436 10.35 5.62 5.42
CA GLY A 436 9.32 6.53 4.93
C GLY A 436 8.88 6.25 3.49
N ALA A 437 7.61 6.51 3.20
CA ALA A 437 7.04 6.46 1.85
C ALA A 437 7.34 7.75 1.08
N ASN A 438 7.30 7.68 -0.26
CA ASN A 438 7.49 8.82 -1.13
C ASN A 438 6.18 9.23 -1.82
N VAL A 439 5.77 10.47 -1.58
CA VAL A 439 4.83 11.20 -2.44
C VAL A 439 5.58 12.42 -2.93
N PRO A 440 5.86 12.55 -4.24
CA PRO A 440 6.69 13.63 -4.74
C PRO A 440 6.23 15.00 -4.23
N MET A 441 7.14 15.85 -3.76
CA MET A 441 6.79 17.17 -3.20
C MET A 441 6.15 18.09 -4.24
N GLY A 442 6.45 17.93 -5.53
CA GLY A 442 5.71 18.60 -6.59
C GLY A 442 4.23 18.21 -6.60
N THR A 443 3.92 16.91 -6.41
CA THR A 443 2.57 16.39 -6.28
C THR A 443 1.87 16.95 -5.04
N GLN A 444 2.54 16.94 -3.89
CA GLN A 444 2.02 17.57 -2.66
C GLN A 444 1.76 19.07 -2.86
N GLY A 445 2.62 19.76 -3.61
CA GLY A 445 2.49 21.17 -3.99
C GLY A 445 1.25 21.47 -4.83
N VAL A 446 0.94 20.59 -5.78
CA VAL A 446 -0.31 20.67 -6.56
C VAL A 446 -1.52 20.52 -5.65
N TYR A 447 -1.54 19.51 -4.77
CA TYR A 447 -2.66 19.29 -3.85
C TYR A 447 -2.85 20.48 -2.91
N HIS A 448 -1.77 20.96 -2.31
CA HIS A 448 -1.79 22.14 -1.45
C HIS A 448 -2.30 23.37 -2.21
N ASP A 449 -1.71 23.73 -3.35
CA ASP A 449 -2.06 24.93 -4.10
C ASP A 449 -3.50 24.91 -4.64
N LYS A 450 -3.97 23.74 -5.09
CA LYS A 450 -5.27 23.59 -5.76
C LYS A 450 -6.42 23.24 -4.82
N ARG A 451 -6.19 22.99 -3.53
CA ARG A 451 -7.21 22.54 -2.56
C ARG A 451 -8.46 23.42 -2.47
N PHE A 452 -8.37 24.70 -2.80
CA PHE A 452 -9.49 25.65 -2.74
C PHE A 452 -10.19 25.87 -4.09
N GLU A 453 -9.57 25.40 -5.18
CA GLU A 453 -10.04 25.54 -6.55
C GLU A 453 -10.57 24.21 -7.12
N SER A 454 -10.04 23.09 -6.64
CA SER A 454 -10.36 21.75 -7.14
C SER A 454 -10.70 20.83 -5.97
N ILE A 455 -11.90 20.25 -6.00
CA ILE A 455 -12.31 19.26 -5.01
C ILE A 455 -11.42 18.02 -5.02
N LEU A 456 -10.90 17.61 -6.18
CA LEU A 456 -9.98 16.48 -6.29
C LEU A 456 -8.65 16.76 -5.57
N ALA A 457 -8.15 17.99 -5.68
CA ALA A 457 -6.98 18.45 -4.93
C ALA A 457 -7.27 18.51 -3.43
N GLN A 458 -8.48 18.96 -3.06
CA GLN A 458 -8.89 19.05 -1.67
C GLN A 458 -8.94 17.67 -1.00
N ILE A 459 -9.52 16.69 -1.66
CA ILE A 459 -9.58 15.32 -1.13
C ILE A 459 -8.18 14.72 -1.02
N ALA A 460 -7.34 14.91 -2.05
CA ALA A 460 -5.95 14.47 -2.01
C ALA A 460 -5.17 15.13 -0.87
N TRP A 461 -5.44 16.41 -0.61
CA TRP A 461 -4.87 17.16 0.51
C TRP A 461 -5.34 16.63 1.87
N THR A 462 -6.61 16.29 2.03
CA THR A 462 -7.13 15.69 3.27
C THR A 462 -6.47 14.35 3.56
N ALA A 463 -6.36 13.48 2.56
CA ALA A 463 -5.65 12.20 2.71
C ALA A 463 -4.15 12.41 3.04
N LEU A 464 -3.49 13.38 2.40
CA LEU A 464 -2.08 13.68 2.70
C LEU A 464 -1.88 14.13 4.17
N ASN A 465 -2.90 14.76 4.78
CA ASN A 465 -2.86 15.27 6.16
C ASN A 465 -3.54 14.35 7.18
N ASP A 466 -3.94 13.14 6.82
CA ASP A 466 -4.37 12.17 7.83
C ASP A 466 -3.21 11.73 8.73
N ALA A 467 -3.51 10.99 9.80
CA ALA A 467 -2.50 10.63 10.80
C ALA A 467 -1.48 9.65 10.21
N ALA A 468 -1.95 8.57 9.57
CA ALA A 468 -1.09 7.56 8.93
C ALA A 468 -0.12 8.16 7.91
N SER A 469 -0.59 9.03 7.01
CA SER A 469 0.24 9.65 5.98
C SER A 469 1.33 10.52 6.61
N ARG A 470 1.01 11.27 7.66
CA ARG A 470 1.97 12.13 8.35
C ARG A 470 2.99 11.35 9.18
N ASP A 471 2.67 10.12 9.60
CA ASP A 471 3.61 9.19 10.22
C ASP A 471 4.55 8.52 9.20
N MET A 472 4.00 8.18 8.03
CA MET A 472 4.71 7.37 7.04
C MET A 472 5.50 8.16 6.01
N LEU A 473 5.11 9.39 5.67
CA LEU A 473 5.76 10.13 4.59
C LEU A 473 7.17 10.60 4.99
N ARG A 474 8.14 10.33 4.11
CA ARG A 474 9.53 10.77 4.29
C ARG A 474 9.65 12.29 4.32
N TYR A 475 8.95 12.95 3.39
CA TYR A 475 8.87 14.40 3.29
C TYR A 475 7.41 14.84 3.23
N HIS A 476 7.10 15.91 3.94
CA HIS A 476 5.76 16.50 3.93
C HIS A 476 5.85 17.99 3.57
N ILE A 477 4.95 18.48 2.73
CA ILE A 477 4.99 19.86 2.25
C ILE A 477 4.76 20.91 3.34
N SER A 478 4.14 20.52 4.44
CA SER A 478 4.04 21.36 5.64
C SER A 478 5.33 21.46 6.45
N GLY A 479 6.47 20.91 5.95
CA GLY A 479 7.80 21.24 6.47
C GLY A 479 8.03 22.76 6.44
N ASN A 480 9.12 23.23 7.05
CA ASN A 480 9.39 24.67 7.20
C ASN A 480 9.27 25.42 5.86
N MET A 481 8.11 26.05 5.67
CA MET A 481 7.75 26.78 4.45
C MET A 481 7.91 28.27 4.72
N THR A 482 8.74 28.93 3.93
CA THR A 482 8.97 30.37 4.00
C THR A 482 8.47 31.06 2.73
N ASN A 483 7.84 32.22 2.90
CA ASN A 483 7.49 33.08 1.77
C ASN A 483 8.73 33.90 1.39
N ALA A 484 9.24 33.69 0.19
CA ALA A 484 10.46 34.33 -0.31
C ALA A 484 10.20 35.60 -1.13
N GLY A 485 8.94 35.99 -1.33
CA GLY A 485 8.59 37.06 -2.24
C GLY A 485 8.47 36.61 -3.71
N GLY A 486 7.86 37.43 -4.56
CA GLY A 486 7.61 37.14 -5.98
C GLY A 486 6.82 35.86 -6.26
N GLY A 487 5.98 35.41 -5.32
CA GLY A 487 5.21 34.17 -5.43
C GLY A 487 5.99 32.88 -5.15
N ASP A 488 7.26 32.98 -4.75
CA ASP A 488 8.09 31.82 -4.42
C ASP A 488 7.77 31.32 -2.99
N ARG A 489 7.71 30.00 -2.83
CA ARG A 489 7.56 29.29 -1.56
C ARG A 489 8.76 28.36 -1.41
N ILE A 490 9.61 28.64 -0.44
CA ILE A 490 10.77 27.80 -0.15
C ILE A 490 10.38 26.82 0.95
N ILE A 491 10.54 25.53 0.70
CA ILE A 491 10.22 24.47 1.65
C ILE A 491 11.49 23.70 1.97
N SER A 492 11.79 23.57 3.26
CA SER A 492 12.79 22.61 3.72
C SER A 492 12.21 21.19 3.62
N ALA A 493 12.94 20.28 2.96
CA ALA A 493 12.54 18.89 2.85
C ALA A 493 12.70 18.14 4.18
N THR A 494 11.67 18.23 5.02
CA THR A 494 11.62 17.57 6.32
C THR A 494 10.39 16.67 6.42
N PRO A 495 10.44 15.62 7.25
CA PRO A 495 9.25 14.87 7.61
C PRO A 495 8.26 15.75 8.39
N HIS A 496 7.01 15.29 8.51
CA HIS A 496 6.05 15.90 9.44
C HIS A 496 6.49 15.65 10.91
N ILE A 497 6.02 16.49 11.84
CA ILE A 497 6.34 16.33 13.27
C ILE A 497 5.84 15.00 13.85
N TYR A 498 4.74 14.46 13.31
CA TYR A 498 4.20 13.16 13.73
C TYR A 498 5.18 12.01 13.45
N ARG A 499 5.67 11.89 12.21
CA ARG A 499 6.77 10.98 11.88
C ARG A 499 8.01 11.21 12.76
N THR A 500 8.35 12.46 13.03
CA THR A 500 9.51 12.78 13.90
C THR A 500 9.31 12.21 15.31
N ASN A 501 8.10 12.36 15.86
CA ASN A 501 7.74 11.80 17.16
C ASN A 501 7.76 10.27 17.14
N LEU A 502 7.16 9.64 16.13
CA LEU A 502 7.16 8.18 15.96
C LEU A 502 8.59 7.62 15.84
N VAL A 503 9.47 8.28 15.09
CA VAL A 503 10.88 7.88 14.98
C VAL A 503 11.62 8.08 16.32
N ASN A 504 11.32 9.15 17.07
CA ASN A 504 11.89 9.37 18.39
C ASN A 504 11.43 8.29 19.39
N GLU A 505 10.18 7.88 19.30
CA GLU A 505 9.62 6.79 20.09
C GLU A 505 10.31 5.47 19.81
N PHE A 506 10.43 5.07 18.53
CA PHE A 506 11.22 3.89 18.16
C PHE A 506 12.66 3.94 18.67
N ASN A 507 13.28 5.12 18.70
CA ASN A 507 14.66 5.28 19.11
C ASN A 507 14.87 5.34 20.61
N ASN A 508 13.86 5.66 21.42
CA ASN A 508 14.03 6.01 22.84
C ASN A 508 13.06 5.30 23.79
N ASN A 509 11.82 5.04 23.38
CA ASN A 509 10.75 4.60 24.29
C ASN A 509 10.65 3.08 24.41
N PHE A 510 10.97 2.33 23.34
CA PHE A 510 10.87 0.87 23.32
C PHE A 510 12.15 0.15 23.75
N ILE A 511 13.14 0.86 24.29
CA ILE A 511 14.40 0.24 24.71
C ILE A 511 14.17 -0.56 26.00
N HIS A 512 14.55 -1.84 25.99
CA HIS A 512 14.61 -2.75 27.12
C HIS A 512 15.95 -3.52 27.14
N THR A 513 16.17 -4.38 28.15
CA THR A 513 17.46 -5.05 28.41
C THR A 513 18.01 -5.87 27.23
N TYR A 514 17.15 -6.39 26.36
CA TYR A 514 17.55 -7.20 25.21
C TYR A 514 17.60 -6.41 23.89
N THR A 515 17.10 -5.18 23.87
CA THR A 515 17.15 -4.32 22.69
C THR A 515 18.61 -4.08 22.29
N SER A 516 18.93 -4.32 21.02
CA SER A 516 20.25 -3.97 20.49
C SER A 516 20.48 -2.46 20.60
N THR A 517 21.63 -2.03 21.11
CA THR A 517 21.95 -0.58 21.26
C THR A 517 22.96 -0.07 20.24
N GLY A 518 23.60 -0.97 19.48
CA GLY A 518 24.73 -0.64 18.61
C GLY A 518 24.46 -0.75 17.11
N ASP A 519 23.28 -1.22 16.70
CA ASP A 519 22.94 -1.47 15.30
C ASP A 519 21.48 -1.10 14.96
N MET A 520 21.03 -1.38 13.74
CA MET A 520 19.70 -0.99 13.27
C MET A 520 18.55 -1.71 13.97
N ARG A 521 18.80 -2.86 14.60
CA ARG A 521 17.77 -3.65 15.31
C ARG A 521 17.21 -2.92 16.52
N LYS A 522 17.89 -1.88 17.02
CA LYS A 522 17.41 -1.03 18.13
C LYS A 522 15.97 -0.57 17.97
N THR A 523 15.55 -0.38 16.73
CA THR A 523 14.23 0.16 16.38
C THR A 523 13.28 -0.93 15.87
N PHE A 524 13.54 -2.20 16.13
CA PHE A 524 12.76 -3.34 15.66
C PHE A 524 12.51 -4.34 16.80
N PRO A 525 11.47 -5.20 16.69
CA PRO A 525 11.22 -6.27 17.64
C PRO A 525 12.43 -7.20 17.79
N THR A 526 12.72 -7.64 19.01
CA THR A 526 13.90 -8.43 19.37
C THR A 526 13.57 -9.91 19.58
N PHE A 527 12.35 -10.26 20.00
CA PHE A 527 11.97 -11.64 20.35
C PHE A 527 11.37 -12.41 19.18
N SER A 528 11.16 -11.75 18.04
CA SER A 528 10.72 -12.36 16.79
C SER A 528 11.82 -12.33 15.73
N ARG A 529 11.78 -13.30 14.82
CA ARG A 529 12.55 -13.22 13.58
C ARG A 529 11.93 -12.15 12.67
N ASN A 530 12.74 -11.28 12.09
CA ASN A 530 12.32 -10.16 11.27
C ASN A 530 12.78 -10.37 9.81
N ILE A 531 11.84 -10.39 8.88
CA ILE A 531 12.11 -10.47 7.44
C ILE A 531 11.44 -9.33 6.68
N ALA A 532 11.98 -8.95 5.51
CA ALA A 532 11.38 -7.93 4.66
C ALA A 532 11.31 -8.33 3.19
N VAL A 533 10.25 -7.89 2.52
CA VAL A 533 10.06 -8.04 1.08
C VAL A 533 9.85 -6.65 0.50
N SER A 534 10.56 -6.30 -0.58
CA SER A 534 10.28 -5.10 -1.37
C SER A 534 9.68 -5.47 -2.72
N THR A 535 8.74 -4.65 -3.20
CA THR A 535 8.22 -4.75 -4.57
C THR A 535 9.12 -4.04 -5.59
N GLY A 536 10.17 -3.35 -5.14
CA GLY A 536 11.16 -2.73 -5.99
C GLY A 536 12.14 -3.73 -6.60
N SER A 537 12.76 -3.34 -7.72
CA SER A 537 13.77 -4.17 -8.37
C SER A 537 15.16 -4.02 -7.73
N TYR A 538 15.89 -5.13 -7.58
CA TYR A 538 17.30 -5.07 -7.19
C TYR A 538 18.26 -4.79 -8.37
N SER A 539 17.84 -4.87 -9.64
CA SER A 539 18.75 -4.66 -10.79
C SER A 539 18.24 -3.81 -11.93
N GLN A 540 16.95 -3.57 -12.04
CA GLN A 540 16.39 -2.68 -13.04
C GLN A 540 16.58 -1.24 -12.56
N ASN A 541 17.22 -0.40 -13.38
CA ASN A 541 17.21 1.04 -13.16
C ASN A 541 15.77 1.54 -13.34
N TYR A 542 15.23 2.25 -12.35
CA TYR A 542 13.88 2.78 -12.40
C TYR A 542 13.63 3.66 -13.63
N GLN A 543 14.63 4.41 -14.11
CA GLN A 543 14.56 5.16 -15.37
C GLN A 543 14.24 4.25 -16.56
N ALA A 544 14.84 3.06 -16.63
CA ALA A 544 14.58 2.10 -17.71
C ALA A 544 13.17 1.49 -17.63
N HIS A 545 12.56 1.47 -16.43
CA HIS A 545 11.20 0.98 -16.22
C HIS A 545 10.12 2.05 -16.47
N SER A 546 10.26 3.22 -15.84
CA SER A 546 9.20 4.25 -15.77
C SER A 546 9.50 5.50 -16.62
N GLY A 547 10.70 5.59 -17.19
CA GLY A 547 11.18 6.77 -17.93
C GLY A 547 11.46 7.98 -17.04
N LEU A 548 11.52 7.81 -15.72
CA LEU A 548 11.61 8.90 -14.75
C LEU A 548 13.06 9.16 -14.33
N THR A 549 13.50 10.42 -14.44
CA THR A 549 14.80 10.87 -13.91
C THR A 549 14.63 12.06 -12.95
N PRO A 550 15.57 12.29 -12.04
CA PRO A 550 15.55 13.48 -11.19
C PRO A 550 15.48 14.79 -11.98
N GLY A 551 14.56 15.69 -11.61
CA GLY A 551 14.40 17.02 -12.22
C GLY A 551 13.70 17.05 -13.59
N MET A 552 13.22 15.90 -14.05
CA MET A 552 12.45 15.77 -15.29
C MET A 552 11.16 16.58 -15.19
N THR A 553 10.77 17.22 -16.29
CA THR A 553 9.45 17.86 -16.37
C THR A 553 8.40 16.78 -16.55
N LEU A 554 7.48 16.67 -15.60
CA LEU A 554 6.42 15.66 -15.58
C LEU A 554 5.20 16.13 -16.37
N PHE A 555 4.88 17.41 -16.23
CA PHE A 555 3.75 18.05 -16.87
C PHE A 555 4.10 19.50 -17.18
N SER A 556 3.71 19.94 -18.39
CA SER A 556 3.75 21.34 -18.76
C SER A 556 2.51 21.70 -19.57
N GLN A 557 1.89 22.82 -19.23
CA GLN A 557 0.75 23.36 -19.95
C GLN A 557 0.84 24.88 -20.03
N TYR A 558 0.66 25.39 -21.25
CA TYR A 558 0.35 26.79 -21.52
C TYR A 558 -1.15 26.88 -21.81
N HIS A 559 -1.84 27.83 -21.21
CA HIS A 559 -3.26 28.05 -21.50
C HIS A 559 -3.54 29.53 -21.79
N ASN A 560 -4.56 29.74 -22.62
CA ASN A 560 -5.09 31.05 -22.98
C ASN A 560 -6.63 30.95 -22.94
N LEU A 561 -7.23 31.35 -21.83
CA LEU A 561 -8.66 31.18 -21.57
C LEU A 561 -9.24 32.49 -21.02
N LEU A 562 -10.32 33.00 -21.62
CA LEU A 562 -11.10 34.14 -21.09
C LEU A 562 -10.23 35.30 -20.59
N LEU A 563 -9.30 35.78 -21.44
CA LEU A 563 -8.39 36.90 -21.14
C LEU A 563 -7.31 36.58 -20.08
N THR A 564 -7.11 35.32 -19.71
CA THR A 564 -5.96 34.87 -18.92
C THR A 564 -4.95 34.15 -19.79
N ILE A 565 -3.68 34.51 -19.67
CA ILE A 565 -2.54 33.74 -20.19
C ILE A 565 -1.75 33.19 -19.02
N GLY A 566 -1.34 31.93 -19.10
CA GLY A 566 -0.63 31.32 -17.99
C GLY A 566 0.14 30.06 -18.36
N GLU A 567 1.03 29.68 -17.45
CA GLU A 567 1.81 28.44 -17.53
C GLU A 567 1.74 27.66 -16.22
N ARG A 568 1.79 26.33 -16.36
CA ARG A 568 1.84 25.38 -15.25
C ARG A 568 2.93 24.36 -15.55
N HIS A 569 3.80 24.11 -14.58
CA HIS A 569 4.90 23.16 -14.68
C HIS A 569 4.98 22.32 -13.42
N LEU A 570 5.12 21.01 -13.58
CA LEU A 570 5.38 20.04 -12.52
C LEU A 570 6.65 19.28 -12.87
N LYS A 571 7.56 19.13 -11.91
CA LYS A 571 8.84 18.42 -12.09
C LYS A 571 9.03 17.37 -11.00
N SER A 572 9.79 16.32 -11.33
CA SER A 572 10.31 15.39 -10.34
C SER A 572 11.40 16.05 -9.51
N MET A 573 11.60 15.50 -8.31
CA MET A 573 12.67 15.85 -7.39
C MET A 573 14.05 15.69 -8.04
N LYS A 574 14.91 16.71 -7.88
CA LYS A 574 16.37 16.66 -8.13
C LYS A 574 17.16 17.25 -6.98
N TYR A 575 18.18 16.58 -6.45
CA TYR A 575 19.02 17.11 -5.39
C TYR A 575 19.58 18.49 -5.76
N GLY A 576 19.45 19.45 -4.84
CA GLY A 576 19.98 20.80 -5.03
C GLY A 576 19.34 21.83 -4.11
N PHE A 577 19.72 23.08 -4.35
CA PHE A 577 19.19 24.24 -3.65
C PHE A 577 18.12 24.92 -4.50
N HIS A 578 17.02 25.37 -3.87
CA HIS A 578 15.91 26.10 -4.50
C HIS A 578 15.37 25.44 -5.78
N GLN A 579 15.24 24.12 -5.78
CA GLN A 579 14.77 23.39 -6.95
C GLN A 579 13.26 23.56 -7.09
N SER A 580 12.83 24.16 -8.20
CA SER A 580 11.42 24.35 -8.51
C SER A 580 10.77 23.00 -8.88
N VAL A 581 9.85 22.54 -8.04
CA VAL A 581 9.13 21.27 -8.21
C VAL A 581 7.71 21.47 -8.75
N TYR A 582 7.10 22.62 -8.46
CA TYR A 582 5.79 23.00 -9.00
C TYR A 582 5.74 24.51 -9.19
N ARG A 583 5.34 24.95 -10.39
CA ARG A 583 5.18 26.37 -10.72
C ARG A 583 3.87 26.59 -11.47
N ARG A 584 3.21 27.68 -11.14
CA ARG A 584 1.96 28.15 -11.75
C ARG A 584 2.01 29.67 -11.86
N GLU A 585 1.72 30.20 -13.03
CA GLU A 585 1.68 31.64 -13.29
C GLU A 585 0.46 31.99 -14.17
N PHE A 586 -0.30 33.02 -13.79
CA PHE A 586 -1.36 33.60 -14.63
C PHE A 586 -1.22 35.10 -14.70
N LYS A 587 -1.60 35.64 -15.86
CA LYS A 587 -1.77 37.06 -16.11
C LYS A 587 -3.17 37.25 -16.64
N HIS A 588 -3.98 38.03 -15.92
CA HIS A 588 -5.31 38.39 -16.37
C HIS A 588 -5.27 39.71 -17.15
N TRP A 589 -6.14 39.85 -18.14
CA TRP A 589 -6.31 41.04 -18.99
C TRP A 589 -7.77 41.50 -18.90
N PRO A 590 -8.09 42.81 -18.88
CA PRO A 590 -7.22 43.99 -19.04
C PRO A 590 -6.57 44.50 -17.74
N TYR A 591 -6.92 43.92 -16.60
CA TYR A 591 -6.34 44.26 -15.29
C TYR A 591 -5.10 43.41 -15.06
N ILE A 592 -3.91 44.00 -15.25
CA ILE A 592 -2.62 43.32 -15.14
C ILE A 592 -2.30 42.99 -13.67
N TYR A 593 -2.94 41.96 -13.13
CA TYR A 593 -2.42 41.26 -11.95
C TYR A 593 -1.82 39.92 -12.39
N THR A 594 -0.65 39.63 -11.85
CA THR A 594 0.06 38.37 -12.07
C THR A 594 -0.05 37.54 -10.81
N ILE A 595 -0.67 36.36 -10.90
CA ILE A 595 -0.64 35.39 -9.81
C ILE A 595 0.48 34.41 -10.12
N LYS A 596 1.51 34.39 -9.28
CA LYS A 596 2.63 33.46 -9.38
C LYS A 596 2.72 32.63 -8.10
N ARG A 597 2.85 31.32 -8.29
CA ARG A 597 3.14 30.35 -7.24
C ARG A 597 4.26 29.44 -7.72
N ASN A 598 5.33 29.34 -6.95
CA ASN A 598 6.49 28.55 -7.31
C ASN A 598 7.07 27.89 -6.07
N TYR A 599 6.81 26.60 -5.93
CA TYR A 599 7.26 25.77 -4.84
C TYR A 599 8.69 25.30 -5.15
N LYS A 600 9.61 25.76 -4.32
CA LYS A 600 11.03 25.43 -4.38
C LYS A 600 11.42 24.63 -3.15
N ILE A 601 12.15 23.55 -3.35
CA ILE A 601 12.60 22.68 -2.27
C ILE A 601 14.12 22.81 -2.11
N ASP A 602 14.58 22.85 -0.86
CA ASP A 602 15.99 22.90 -0.50
C ASP A 602 16.48 21.54 0.00
N TYR A 603 17.67 21.13 -0.47
CA TYR A 603 18.49 20.01 0.03
C TYR A 603 17.70 18.74 0.37
N PHE A 604 17.25 18.01 -0.65
CA PHE A 604 16.44 16.81 -0.49
C PHE A 604 17.04 15.61 -1.23
N GLN A 605 16.82 14.41 -0.68
CA GLN A 605 17.21 13.17 -1.35
C GLN A 605 16.29 12.92 -2.55
N GLU A 606 16.88 12.51 -3.67
CA GLU A 606 16.15 12.06 -4.85
C GLU A 606 15.47 10.72 -4.53
N LEU A 607 14.14 10.72 -4.43
CA LEU A 607 13.32 9.53 -4.16
C LEU A 607 12.46 9.12 -5.36
N ASP A 608 12.01 10.10 -6.15
CA ASP A 608 11.04 9.90 -7.23
C ASP A 608 11.49 8.87 -8.28
N GLY A 609 12.79 8.83 -8.57
CA GLY A 609 13.39 8.00 -9.61
C GLY A 609 14.26 6.86 -9.10
N THR A 610 14.19 6.51 -7.81
CA THR A 610 15.01 5.42 -7.26
C THR A 610 14.39 4.05 -7.51
N ASN A 611 15.13 2.97 -7.23
CA ASN A 611 14.53 1.62 -7.23
C ASN A 611 13.47 1.53 -6.13
N GLY A 612 12.28 1.00 -6.44
CA GLY A 612 11.20 0.91 -5.47
C GLY A 612 9.85 0.52 -6.06
N GLY A 613 8.92 0.13 -5.20
CA GLY A 613 7.53 -0.14 -5.57
C GLY A 613 6.86 1.11 -6.14
N TRP A 614 6.20 0.97 -7.29
CA TRP A 614 5.55 2.11 -7.94
C TRP A 614 4.05 2.15 -7.64
N GLN A 615 3.49 3.36 -7.64
CA GLN A 615 2.05 3.56 -7.60
C GLN A 615 1.70 4.71 -8.56
N PRO A 616 0.66 4.57 -9.41
CA PRO A 616 0.41 5.57 -10.42
C PRO A 616 -0.22 6.86 -9.89
N THR A 617 -0.87 6.74 -8.73
CA THR A 617 -1.59 7.80 -8.05
C THR A 617 -1.40 7.61 -6.54
N PHE A 618 -1.44 8.68 -5.75
CA PHE A 618 -1.31 8.54 -4.29
C PHE A 618 -2.35 7.58 -3.67
N TYR A 619 -3.51 7.42 -4.32
CA TYR A 619 -4.57 6.47 -3.95
C TYR A 619 -5.28 5.94 -5.20
N GLU A 620 -5.95 4.78 -5.14
CA GLU A 620 -6.67 4.23 -6.30
C GLU A 620 -7.97 5.02 -6.53
N GLY A 621 -8.17 5.75 -7.62
CA GLY A 621 -9.40 6.54 -7.77
C GLY A 621 -9.45 7.57 -8.90
N ILE A 622 -10.61 8.23 -9.02
CA ILE A 622 -10.96 9.18 -10.09
C ILE A 622 -10.18 10.50 -10.03
N ALA A 623 -9.41 10.75 -8.96
CA ALA A 623 -8.62 11.96 -8.85
C ALA A 623 -7.35 12.00 -9.71
N GLY A 624 -7.03 10.90 -10.42
CA GLY A 624 -6.08 10.86 -11.55
C GLY A 624 -4.67 11.43 -11.29
N GLY A 625 -4.25 11.53 -10.03
CA GLY A 625 -2.96 12.12 -9.65
C GLY A 625 -2.88 13.63 -9.95
N PRO A 626 -1.72 14.25 -9.68
CA PRO A 626 -1.55 15.70 -9.85
C PRO A 626 -1.80 16.17 -11.29
N ILE A 627 -1.54 15.32 -12.29
CA ILE A 627 -1.82 15.67 -13.69
C ILE A 627 -3.32 15.88 -13.91
N ALA A 628 -4.19 15.01 -13.41
CA ALA A 628 -5.62 15.15 -13.65
C ALA A 628 -6.18 16.44 -13.02
N ILE A 629 -5.68 16.80 -11.83
CA ILE A 629 -6.00 18.09 -11.18
C ILE A 629 -5.51 19.28 -12.01
N LEU A 630 -4.35 19.17 -12.66
CA LEU A 630 -3.78 20.26 -13.45
C LEU A 630 -4.38 20.35 -14.86
N THR A 631 -4.91 19.26 -15.40
CA THR A 631 -5.41 19.15 -16.77
C THR A 631 -6.80 19.76 -16.88
N LEU A 632 -6.90 20.95 -17.46
CA LEU A 632 -8.18 21.54 -17.85
C LEU A 632 -8.80 20.74 -19.01
N PRO A 633 -10.12 20.48 -19.01
CA PRO A 633 -10.82 20.04 -20.21
C PRO A 633 -10.68 21.13 -21.28
N ASN A 634 -10.33 20.74 -22.53
CA ASN A 634 -10.23 21.67 -23.66
C ASN A 634 -11.53 21.63 -24.49
N PRO A 635 -12.49 22.54 -24.27
CA PRO A 635 -13.72 22.58 -25.05
C PRO A 635 -13.56 23.13 -26.48
N PHE A 636 -12.39 23.68 -26.85
CA PHE A 636 -12.24 24.47 -28.08
C PHE A 636 -11.20 23.99 -29.08
N ASN A 637 -10.36 22.99 -28.74
CA ASN A 637 -9.26 22.54 -29.60
C ASN A 637 -8.43 23.72 -30.18
N THR A 638 -8.38 24.85 -29.48
CA THR A 638 -7.53 26.00 -29.81
C THR A 638 -6.17 25.69 -29.19
N GLY A 639 -5.31 25.12 -30.01
CA GLY A 639 -4.29 24.17 -29.61
C GLY A 639 -3.31 24.64 -28.55
N TYR A 640 -3.32 23.96 -27.40
CA TYR A 640 -2.13 23.48 -26.69
C TYR A 640 -2.54 22.20 -25.93
N ILE A 641 -1.97 21.06 -26.31
CA ILE A 641 -2.16 19.77 -25.65
C ILE A 641 -1.20 19.74 -24.46
N PRO A 642 -1.61 19.37 -23.23
CA PRO A 642 -0.67 19.21 -22.13
C PRO A 642 0.42 18.22 -22.54
N PHE A 643 1.69 18.59 -22.37
CA PHE A 643 2.80 17.69 -22.65
C PHE A 643 3.06 16.85 -21.40
N LYS A 644 2.66 15.58 -21.44
CA LYS A 644 2.99 14.56 -20.44
C LYS A 644 4.28 13.86 -20.89
N TYR A 645 5.28 13.83 -20.01
CA TYR A 645 6.59 13.23 -20.33
C TYR A 645 6.92 11.98 -19.49
N TYR A 646 6.04 11.55 -18.58
CA TYR A 646 6.29 10.35 -17.75
C TYR A 646 5.16 9.31 -17.89
N HIS A 647 5.48 8.03 -17.72
CA HIS A 647 4.55 6.91 -17.96
C HIS A 647 3.46 6.72 -16.90
N GLY A 648 3.40 7.58 -15.88
CA GLY A 648 2.40 7.47 -14.83
C GLY A 648 2.78 6.54 -13.69
N HIS A 649 4.02 6.04 -13.59
CA HIS A 649 4.49 5.19 -12.48
C HIS A 649 5.42 6.02 -11.58
N LEU A 650 4.90 6.50 -10.44
CA LEU A 650 5.71 7.23 -9.46
C LEU A 650 6.29 6.23 -8.45
N ASN A 651 7.56 6.41 -8.07
CA ASN A 651 8.12 5.60 -6.98
C ASN A 651 7.43 6.04 -5.68
N PHE A 652 6.63 5.12 -5.15
CA PHE A 652 5.86 5.33 -3.92
C PHE A 652 6.58 4.72 -2.72
N MET A 653 7.23 3.57 -2.92
CA MET A 653 7.95 2.87 -1.87
C MET A 653 9.40 2.61 -2.29
N PRO A 654 10.34 3.50 -1.93
CA PRO A 654 11.76 3.27 -2.20
C PRO A 654 12.22 1.94 -1.61
N LEU A 655 12.95 1.14 -2.39
CA LEU A 655 13.43 -0.19 -1.98
C LEU A 655 14.29 -0.10 -0.71
N ALA A 656 15.16 0.91 -0.64
CA ALA A 656 15.99 1.16 0.54
C ALA A 656 15.15 1.44 1.79
N SER A 657 13.97 2.05 1.62
CA SER A 657 13.03 2.29 2.71
C SER A 657 12.30 1.02 3.12
N ALA A 658 11.82 0.22 2.16
CA ALA A 658 11.14 -1.05 2.41
C ALA A 658 12.03 -2.06 3.16
N LEU A 659 13.31 -2.14 2.80
CA LEU A 659 14.28 -3.05 3.42
C LEU A 659 15.01 -2.40 4.61
N ALA A 660 14.59 -1.20 5.04
CA ALA A 660 15.22 -0.43 6.11
C ALA A 660 16.76 -0.39 6.00
N ILE A 661 17.29 -0.09 4.81
CA ILE A 661 18.72 -0.02 4.55
C ILE A 661 19.28 1.24 5.23
N ASN A 662 20.39 1.10 5.97
CA ASN A 662 21.05 2.21 6.64
C ASN A 662 21.29 3.40 5.67
N GLU A 663 20.80 4.57 6.04
CA GLU A 663 20.85 5.75 5.18
C GLU A 663 22.30 6.21 4.89
N ASN A 664 23.24 5.88 5.78
CA ASN A 664 24.64 6.26 5.63
C ASN A 664 25.37 5.53 4.49
N ILE A 665 24.79 4.46 3.95
CA ILE A 665 25.38 3.65 2.86
C ILE A 665 24.61 3.77 1.54
N TRP A 666 23.65 4.68 1.46
CA TRP A 666 22.96 4.99 0.20
C TRP A 666 23.93 5.65 -0.78
N ALA A 667 23.64 5.57 -2.09
CA ALA A 667 24.56 5.96 -3.15
C ALA A 667 24.82 7.48 -3.19
N SER A 668 25.76 7.97 -2.37
CA SER A 668 26.02 9.39 -2.09
C SER A 668 24.78 10.11 -1.56
N GLY A 669 24.91 11.03 -0.59
CA GLY A 669 23.76 11.59 0.12
C GLY A 669 22.74 12.40 -0.71
N ALA A 670 22.87 12.41 -2.04
CA ALA A 670 21.95 13.03 -2.99
C ALA A 670 20.80 12.11 -3.46
N SER A 671 20.95 10.78 -3.49
CA SER A 671 19.93 9.83 -3.94
C SER A 671 19.73 8.69 -2.93
N ALA A 672 18.49 8.21 -2.78
CA ALA A 672 18.18 7.00 -2.00
C ALA A 672 18.35 5.69 -2.79
N ASP A 673 19.15 5.72 -3.85
CA ASP A 673 19.47 4.53 -4.62
C ASP A 673 20.31 3.56 -3.80
N TYR A 674 19.81 2.34 -3.70
CA TYR A 674 20.53 1.21 -3.14
C TYR A 674 20.26 -0.03 -3.96
N ASN A 675 21.32 -0.66 -4.46
CA ASN A 675 21.23 -1.91 -5.20
C ASN A 675 21.62 -3.07 -4.25
N PRO A 676 20.66 -3.84 -3.73
CA PRO A 676 20.96 -4.89 -2.76
C PRO A 676 21.76 -6.05 -3.39
N ARG A 677 21.64 -6.30 -4.70
CA ARG A 677 22.45 -7.32 -5.40
C ARG A 677 23.91 -6.90 -5.54
N ALA A 678 24.17 -5.67 -5.98
CA ALA A 678 25.53 -5.14 -6.12
C ALA A 678 26.25 -5.05 -4.77
N ASN A 679 25.50 -4.88 -3.68
CA ASN A 679 26.00 -4.85 -2.30
C ASN A 679 25.96 -6.21 -1.59
N ASN A 680 25.74 -7.30 -2.32
CA ASN A 680 25.76 -8.68 -1.82
C ASN A 680 24.72 -9.00 -0.72
N LEU A 681 23.58 -8.30 -0.71
CA LEU A 681 22.40 -8.67 0.08
C LEU A 681 21.44 -9.60 -0.68
N MET A 682 21.61 -9.72 -2.01
CA MET A 682 20.76 -10.52 -2.89
C MET A 682 21.60 -11.31 -3.90
N TYR A 683 20.97 -12.24 -4.62
CA TYR A 683 21.62 -13.17 -5.56
C TYR A 683 22.38 -12.49 -6.71
N GLN A 684 23.49 -13.09 -7.15
CA GLN A 684 24.28 -12.56 -8.27
C GLN A 684 23.88 -13.07 -9.65
N THR A 685 23.12 -14.17 -9.80
CA THR A 685 22.50 -14.62 -11.07
C THR A 685 21.33 -15.57 -10.79
N PRO A 686 20.22 -15.54 -11.58
CA PRO A 686 19.08 -16.45 -11.39
C PRO A 686 19.35 -17.91 -11.78
N THR A 687 20.46 -18.20 -12.47
CA THR A 687 20.77 -19.54 -13.03
C THR A 687 21.97 -20.23 -12.36
N SER A 688 22.63 -19.59 -11.40
CA SER A 688 23.66 -20.23 -10.58
C SER A 688 23.00 -20.74 -9.30
N ASN A 689 22.95 -22.06 -9.11
CA ASN A 689 22.38 -22.78 -7.96
C ASN A 689 23.12 -22.49 -6.63
N SER A 690 23.26 -21.22 -6.24
CA SER A 690 23.49 -20.83 -4.86
C SER A 690 22.11 -20.59 -4.26
N THR A 691 21.65 -21.53 -3.44
CA THR A 691 20.29 -21.62 -2.88
C THR A 691 20.00 -20.63 -1.75
N PHE A 692 20.79 -19.56 -1.65
CA PHE A 692 20.80 -18.64 -0.51
C PHE A 692 20.12 -17.32 -0.87
N PHE A 693 18.79 -17.29 -0.81
CA PHE A 693 18.01 -16.08 -1.07
C PHE A 693 18.15 -15.09 0.09
N GLY A 694 18.80 -13.95 -0.15
CA GLY A 694 18.45 -12.76 0.63
C GLY A 694 18.86 -12.77 2.10
N TYR A 695 19.89 -13.52 2.50
CA TYR A 695 20.36 -13.58 3.88
C TYR A 695 21.63 -12.71 4.06
N PRO A 696 21.52 -11.51 4.65
CA PRO A 696 22.64 -10.56 4.75
C PRO A 696 23.87 -11.09 5.50
N ASN A 697 23.65 -11.95 6.51
CA ASN A 697 24.70 -12.54 7.33
C ASN A 697 25.72 -13.38 6.54
N ILE A 698 25.34 -13.99 5.42
CA ILE A 698 26.23 -14.84 4.62
C ILE A 698 27.42 -14.04 4.06
N LYS A 699 27.16 -12.81 3.62
CA LYS A 699 28.17 -11.95 2.99
C LYS A 699 28.71 -10.88 3.95
N HIS A 700 27.93 -10.55 4.98
CA HIS A 700 28.27 -9.55 6.00
C HIS A 700 28.13 -10.14 7.42
N PRO A 701 28.86 -11.23 7.76
CA PRO A 701 28.63 -12.00 8.99
C PRO A 701 28.86 -11.22 10.28
N THR A 702 29.65 -10.15 10.24
CA THR A 702 30.02 -9.37 11.43
C THR A 702 29.27 -8.05 11.55
N ASN A 703 28.58 -7.59 10.51
CA ASN A 703 28.04 -6.23 10.44
C ASN A 703 26.75 -6.10 9.61
N HIS A 704 26.09 -7.19 9.23
CA HIS A 704 24.86 -7.10 8.44
C HIS A 704 23.75 -6.29 9.13
N PHE A 705 23.65 -6.32 10.47
CA PHE A 705 22.71 -5.48 11.20
C PHE A 705 23.05 -3.98 11.21
N ASN A 706 24.25 -3.59 10.79
CA ASN A 706 24.58 -2.19 10.47
C ASN A 706 24.09 -1.78 9.08
N ILE A 707 23.68 -2.74 8.24
CA ILE A 707 23.19 -2.54 6.87
C ILE A 707 21.67 -2.55 6.86
N THR A 708 21.03 -3.54 7.49
CA THR A 708 19.58 -3.71 7.59
C THR A 708 19.22 -4.42 8.89
N PRO A 709 18.10 -4.09 9.56
CA PRO A 709 17.65 -4.76 10.76
C PRO A 709 17.08 -6.16 10.50
N PHE A 710 16.86 -6.54 9.24
CA PHE A 710 16.24 -7.80 8.86
C PHE A 710 17.26 -8.92 8.69
N GLU A 711 16.91 -10.11 9.17
CA GLU A 711 17.73 -11.32 9.03
C GLU A 711 17.61 -11.94 7.63
N ALA A 712 16.50 -11.65 6.94
CA ALA A 712 16.27 -12.03 5.55
C ALA A 712 15.53 -10.93 4.80
N VAL A 713 15.94 -10.69 3.55
CA VAL A 713 15.39 -9.67 2.66
C VAL A 713 15.09 -10.26 1.29
N PHE A 714 14.02 -9.81 0.65
CA PHE A 714 13.69 -10.20 -0.72
C PHE A 714 13.37 -8.99 -1.58
N ALA A 715 13.82 -9.02 -2.83
CA ALA A 715 13.47 -8.10 -3.91
C ALA A 715 13.57 -8.88 -5.23
N ASP A 716 12.82 -8.47 -6.25
CA ASP A 716 12.82 -9.16 -7.53
C ASP A 716 13.67 -8.44 -8.61
N ASN A 717 13.87 -9.07 -9.77
CA ASN A 717 14.44 -8.41 -10.94
C ASN A 717 13.48 -7.38 -11.53
N GLY A 718 12.18 -7.61 -11.43
CA GLY A 718 11.14 -6.69 -11.86
C GLY A 718 10.78 -5.67 -10.79
N THR A 719 10.26 -4.53 -11.24
CA THR A 719 9.61 -3.57 -10.35
C THR A 719 8.09 -3.80 -10.43
N PHE A 720 7.45 -4.03 -9.29
CA PHE A 720 6.01 -4.23 -9.21
C PHE A 720 5.30 -3.00 -8.64
N ARG A 721 4.00 -2.93 -8.92
CA ARG A 721 3.08 -1.99 -8.30
C ARG A 721 3.05 -2.28 -6.80
N HIS A 722 3.14 -1.23 -6.01
CA HIS A 722 3.10 -1.29 -4.56
C HIS A 722 1.92 -2.17 -4.12
N ILE A 723 2.24 -3.22 -3.33
CA ILE A 723 1.36 -4.27 -2.78
C ILE A 723 0.47 -5.05 -3.77
N ASP A 724 0.44 -4.71 -5.07
CA ASP A 724 -0.47 -5.26 -6.08
C ASP A 724 0.30 -5.86 -7.26
N MET A 725 1.04 -6.94 -6.98
CA MET A 725 2.05 -7.44 -7.89
C MET A 725 1.47 -8.04 -9.18
N LEU A 726 0.31 -8.74 -9.13
CA LEU A 726 -0.30 -9.32 -10.34
C LEU A 726 -0.63 -8.27 -11.40
N GLN A 727 -1.04 -7.07 -11.02
CA GLN A 727 -1.34 -6.00 -11.97
C GLN A 727 -0.11 -5.54 -12.79
N SER A 728 1.09 -5.92 -12.35
CA SER A 728 2.34 -5.56 -13.02
C SER A 728 2.89 -6.68 -13.90
N ILE A 729 2.23 -7.84 -13.97
CA ILE A 729 2.73 -9.03 -14.65
C ILE A 729 2.16 -9.11 -16.07
N ASN A 730 3.01 -8.82 -17.05
CA ASN A 730 2.79 -9.18 -18.45
C ASN A 730 3.35 -10.60 -18.69
N SER A 731 2.65 -11.62 -18.20
CA SER A 731 2.71 -13.06 -18.52
C SER A 731 4.05 -13.77 -18.87
N SER A 732 5.24 -13.23 -18.60
CA SER A 732 6.51 -13.85 -19.07
C SER A 732 7.74 -13.73 -18.17
N THR A 733 7.70 -13.01 -17.03
CA THR A 733 8.91 -12.78 -16.20
C THR A 733 8.69 -12.82 -14.68
N ALA A 734 7.51 -13.20 -14.18
CA ALA A 734 7.20 -13.06 -12.77
C ALA A 734 7.80 -14.19 -11.90
N SER A 735 8.60 -13.82 -10.90
CA SER A 735 9.20 -14.73 -9.92
C SER A 735 8.33 -14.96 -8.67
N LEU A 736 7.00 -14.77 -8.79
CA LEU A 736 6.08 -15.01 -7.68
C LEU A 736 6.24 -16.41 -7.03
N PRO A 737 6.57 -17.49 -7.77
CA PRO A 737 6.89 -18.76 -7.15
C PRO A 737 8.13 -18.72 -6.24
N GLN A 738 9.19 -17.98 -6.62
CA GLN A 738 10.39 -17.80 -5.80
C GLN A 738 10.09 -16.98 -4.55
N LEU A 739 9.28 -15.93 -4.66
CA LEU A 739 8.82 -15.17 -3.50
C LEU A 739 8.00 -16.05 -2.55
N ARG A 740 7.03 -16.82 -3.07
CA ARG A 740 6.26 -17.78 -2.26
C ARG A 740 7.19 -18.79 -1.59
N GLN A 741 8.18 -19.33 -2.31
CA GLN A 741 9.15 -20.25 -1.74
C GLN A 741 9.92 -19.59 -0.59
N PHE A 742 10.45 -18.38 -0.80
CA PHE A 742 11.12 -17.61 0.24
C PHE A 742 10.24 -17.43 1.48
N LEU A 743 8.97 -17.03 1.31
CA LEU A 743 8.04 -16.86 2.42
C LEU A 743 7.78 -18.18 3.16
N MET A 744 7.53 -19.27 2.45
CA MET A 744 7.27 -20.58 3.05
C MET A 744 8.49 -21.13 3.78
N ASP A 745 9.68 -20.91 3.23
CA ASP A 745 10.96 -21.26 3.83
C ASP A 745 11.22 -20.59 5.18
N GLU A 746 10.66 -19.40 5.42
CA GLU A 746 10.76 -18.67 6.68
C GLU A 746 9.62 -19.01 7.66
N ILE A 747 8.43 -19.36 7.15
CA ILE A 747 7.26 -19.71 7.97
C ILE A 747 7.37 -21.13 8.51
N GLU A 748 7.57 -22.11 7.62
CA GLU A 748 7.67 -23.53 7.90
C GLU A 748 8.32 -24.27 6.73
N ALA A 749 9.65 -24.37 6.76
CA ALA A 749 10.40 -25.16 5.79
C ALA A 749 10.19 -26.67 5.98
N ASP A 750 10.38 -27.45 4.91
CA ASP A 750 10.36 -28.91 4.97
C ASP A 750 11.33 -29.45 6.03
N VAL A 751 12.49 -28.79 6.13
CA VAL A 751 13.46 -29.04 7.20
C VAL A 751 13.63 -27.80 8.06
N VAL A 752 13.04 -27.80 9.25
CA VAL A 752 13.16 -26.70 10.21
C VAL A 752 14.52 -26.75 10.90
N LYS A 753 15.20 -25.61 10.94
CA LYS A 753 16.53 -25.46 11.55
C LYS A 753 16.44 -24.50 12.73
N LEU A 754 16.83 -24.96 13.91
CA LEU A 754 16.82 -24.20 15.15
C LEU A 754 18.26 -23.92 15.58
N GLN A 755 18.66 -22.65 15.50
CA GLN A 755 20.03 -22.17 15.73
C GLN A 755 20.00 -20.74 16.27
N ASN A 756 21.01 -20.36 17.06
CA ASN A 756 21.25 -19.00 17.53
C ASN A 756 20.00 -18.35 18.14
N LYS A 757 19.34 -19.12 19.01
CA LYS A 757 18.13 -18.69 19.69
C LYS A 757 18.20 -19.18 21.13
N VAL A 758 17.95 -18.25 22.04
CA VAL A 758 17.71 -18.55 23.45
C VAL A 758 16.21 -18.57 23.64
N ILE A 759 15.67 -19.62 24.24
CA ILE A 759 14.25 -19.77 24.56
C ILE A 759 14.11 -19.95 26.07
N GLY A 760 13.11 -19.30 26.67
CA GLY A 760 13.08 -19.12 28.12
C GLY A 760 14.06 -18.03 28.55
N GLN A 761 13.86 -17.45 29.74
CA GLN A 761 14.42 -16.18 30.28
C GLN A 761 14.43 -14.98 29.32
N ASN A 762 13.83 -15.14 28.17
CA ASN A 762 13.17 -14.11 27.44
C ASN A 762 11.94 -13.74 28.29
N ASN A 763 12.09 -12.79 29.22
CA ASN A 763 11.39 -11.50 29.12
C ASN A 763 10.93 -10.79 30.45
N ASN A 764 11.07 -11.29 31.69
CA ASN A 764 11.28 -10.40 32.87
C ASN A 764 11.92 -11.16 34.06
N ILE A 765 12.59 -10.43 34.97
CA ILE A 765 13.50 -10.89 36.03
C ILE A 765 12.77 -11.50 37.25
N SER A 766 11.42 -11.53 37.31
CA SER A 766 10.73 -11.80 38.59
C SER A 766 9.50 -12.74 38.63
N SER A 767 9.19 -13.60 37.66
CA SER A 767 8.00 -14.46 37.84
C SER A 767 8.08 -15.86 37.25
N SER A 768 7.24 -16.74 37.79
CA SER A 768 7.01 -18.14 37.46
C SER A 768 6.44 -18.39 36.05
N HIS A 769 6.75 -17.53 35.09
CA HIS A 769 6.28 -17.63 33.72
C HIS A 769 7.06 -18.71 32.98
N VAL A 770 6.36 -19.65 32.34
CA VAL A 770 6.97 -20.68 31.50
C VAL A 770 6.69 -20.30 30.05
N TYR A 771 7.75 -20.02 29.29
CA TYR A 771 7.61 -19.74 27.86
C TYR A 771 7.53 -21.05 27.10
N LYS A 772 6.39 -21.25 26.42
CA LYS A 772 6.09 -22.48 25.68
C LYS A 772 6.18 -22.22 24.18
N ALA A 773 6.75 -23.15 23.41
CA ALA A 773 6.70 -23.07 21.95
C ALA A 773 6.76 -24.44 21.27
N TRP A 774 5.99 -24.58 20.21
CA TRP A 774 5.92 -25.77 19.37
C TRP A 774 6.54 -25.56 17.99
N TYR A 775 7.40 -26.49 17.57
CA TYR A 775 8.00 -26.51 16.23
C TYR A 775 7.61 -27.80 15.48
N LYS A 776 7.08 -27.63 14.27
CA LYS A 776 6.70 -28.70 13.35
C LYS A 776 7.57 -28.62 12.08
N ALA A 777 7.94 -29.77 11.53
CA ALA A 777 8.53 -29.86 10.19
C ALA A 777 7.90 -31.00 9.37
N GLU A 778 7.85 -30.84 8.04
CA GLU A 778 7.34 -31.88 7.14
C GLU A 778 8.29 -33.06 6.98
N ASP A 779 9.60 -32.82 7.00
CA ASP A 779 10.61 -33.86 6.85
C ASP A 779 11.39 -34.03 8.15
N ALA A 780 12.17 -33.02 8.53
CA ALA A 780 13.08 -33.12 9.66
C ALA A 780 13.27 -31.82 10.47
N ILE A 781 13.66 -31.95 11.74
CA ILE A 781 14.11 -30.83 12.57
C ILE A 781 15.59 -31.00 12.88
N HIS A 782 16.39 -29.95 12.69
CA HIS A 782 17.80 -29.94 13.11
C HIS A 782 18.04 -28.83 14.13
N ILE A 783 18.67 -29.16 15.25
CA ILE A 783 18.91 -28.23 16.36
C ILE A 783 20.40 -28.20 16.69
N GLY A 784 20.99 -27.03 16.86
CA GLY A 784 22.39 -26.88 17.30
C GLY A 784 23.08 -25.61 16.80
N HIS A 785 24.40 -25.54 16.94
CA HIS A 785 25.20 -24.33 16.69
C HIS A 785 25.31 -23.91 15.22
N ASN A 786 25.45 -24.90 14.32
CA ASN A 786 25.76 -24.70 12.91
C ASN A 786 24.94 -25.68 12.04
N VAL A 787 23.62 -25.58 12.16
CA VAL A 787 22.62 -26.37 11.44
C VAL A 787 22.02 -25.64 10.25
N THR A 788 22.19 -24.31 10.16
CA THR A 788 21.69 -23.47 9.07
C THR A 788 22.62 -22.30 8.78
N TYR A 789 22.61 -21.85 7.53
CA TYR A 789 23.25 -20.61 7.08
C TYR A 789 22.31 -19.39 7.18
N LYS A 790 20.99 -19.62 7.32
CA LYS A 790 19.93 -18.59 7.28
C LYS A 790 19.94 -17.63 8.48
N THR A 791 20.65 -18.01 9.53
CA THR A 791 20.86 -17.25 10.76
C THR A 791 22.34 -17.25 11.10
N ASP A 792 22.78 -16.31 11.93
CA ASP A 792 24.15 -16.34 12.45
C ASP A 792 24.42 -17.68 13.15
N PRO A 793 25.64 -18.24 13.04
CA PRO A 793 26.06 -19.37 13.87
C PRO A 793 25.93 -19.04 15.35
N GLY A 794 25.34 -19.96 16.11
CA GLY A 794 25.10 -19.75 17.53
C GLY A 794 24.31 -20.88 18.15
N ASP A 795 24.50 -21.09 19.44
CA ASP A 795 23.87 -22.18 20.18
C ASP A 795 22.34 -22.01 20.24
N TYR A 796 21.63 -23.14 20.33
CA TYR A 796 20.22 -23.17 20.66
C TYR A 796 20.08 -23.55 22.13
N ILE A 797 19.62 -22.61 22.94
CA ILE A 797 19.61 -22.73 24.41
C ILE A 797 18.18 -22.65 24.90
N ILE A 798 17.74 -23.68 25.62
CA ILE A 798 16.49 -23.65 26.39
C ILE A 798 16.87 -23.34 27.85
N GLN A 799 16.46 -22.19 28.34
CA GLN A 799 16.63 -21.72 29.72
C GLN A 799 15.67 -22.47 30.66
N ASN A 800 15.87 -22.30 31.97
CA ASN A 800 15.20 -23.05 33.02
C ASN A 800 13.66 -22.93 33.08
N ASP A 801 13.07 -22.00 32.34
CA ASP A 801 11.65 -21.68 32.23
C ASP A 801 11.11 -21.89 30.79
N GLY A 802 11.92 -22.49 29.91
CA GLY A 802 11.49 -22.88 28.58
C GLY A 802 10.84 -24.26 28.55
N ASP A 803 9.72 -24.37 27.86
CA ASP A 803 9.00 -25.63 27.57
C ASP A 803 8.84 -25.76 26.04
N ILE A 804 9.66 -26.62 25.45
CA ILE A 804 9.78 -26.72 24.00
C ILE A 804 9.37 -28.09 23.50
N THR A 805 8.38 -28.09 22.62
CA THR A 805 7.92 -29.28 21.92
C THR A 805 8.33 -29.22 20.46
N THR A 806 8.94 -30.28 19.95
CA THR A 806 9.35 -30.40 18.55
C THR A 806 8.89 -31.73 17.96
N HIS A 807 8.34 -31.68 16.74
CA HIS A 807 7.99 -32.91 16.04
C HIS A 807 8.18 -32.81 14.52
N ALA A 808 8.57 -33.92 13.92
CA ALA A 808 8.79 -34.05 12.48
C ALA A 808 8.32 -35.41 11.97
N LYS A 809 8.15 -35.56 10.66
CA LYS A 809 7.70 -36.81 10.03
C LYS A 809 8.75 -37.91 10.05
N ASN A 810 10.00 -37.58 9.74
CA ASN A 810 11.04 -38.58 9.50
C ASN A 810 12.15 -38.53 10.56
N GLU A 811 12.69 -37.34 10.88
CA GLU A 811 13.88 -37.26 11.72
C GLU A 811 13.96 -35.99 12.59
N ILE A 812 14.54 -36.12 13.79
CA ILE A 812 14.96 -34.98 14.62
C ILE A 812 16.44 -35.17 14.96
N ILE A 813 17.29 -34.25 14.49
CA ILE A 813 18.75 -34.29 14.67
C ILE A 813 19.18 -33.21 15.64
N ILE A 814 19.64 -33.63 16.81
CA ILE A 814 20.25 -32.76 17.81
C ILE A 814 21.78 -32.80 17.61
N LYS A 815 22.38 -31.66 17.29
CA LYS A 815 23.81 -31.49 17.04
C LYS A 815 24.48 -30.74 18.20
N PRO A 816 25.83 -30.71 18.28
CA PRO A 816 26.53 -29.85 19.22
C PRO A 816 26.04 -28.39 19.18
N GLY A 817 25.95 -27.77 20.35
CA GLY A 817 25.39 -26.43 20.55
C GLY A 817 23.91 -26.40 20.92
N PHE A 818 23.26 -27.57 21.09
CA PHE A 818 21.99 -27.65 21.79
C PHE A 818 22.23 -27.73 23.30
N HIS A 819 21.57 -26.88 24.07
CA HIS A 819 21.62 -26.88 25.54
C HIS A 819 20.20 -26.77 26.10
N ALA A 820 19.88 -27.61 27.08
CA ALA A 820 18.66 -27.52 27.88
C ALA A 820 19.08 -27.40 29.35
N GLN A 821 18.73 -26.29 30.00
CA GLN A 821 19.16 -26.00 31.36
C GLN A 821 18.34 -26.76 32.40
N TYR A 822 18.89 -26.91 33.61
CA TYR A 822 18.15 -27.49 34.72
C TYR A 822 16.87 -26.69 34.99
N GLY A 823 15.71 -27.37 34.90
CA GLY A 823 14.38 -26.77 35.05
C GLY A 823 13.59 -26.65 33.74
N SER A 824 14.26 -26.68 32.59
CA SER A 824 13.60 -26.63 31.28
C SER A 824 12.95 -27.95 30.91
N ASP A 825 11.88 -27.89 30.12
CA ASP A 825 11.27 -29.05 29.47
C ASP A 825 11.56 -29.06 27.96
N PHE A 826 12.02 -30.20 27.45
CA PHE A 826 12.22 -30.42 26.03
C PHE A 826 11.63 -31.77 25.61
N HIS A 827 10.62 -31.72 24.76
CA HIS A 827 9.96 -32.89 24.20
C HIS A 827 10.18 -32.95 22.69
N ALA A 828 10.75 -34.05 22.22
CA ALA A 828 10.97 -34.29 20.79
C ALA A 828 10.41 -35.67 20.40
N PHE A 829 9.58 -35.72 19.36
CA PHE A 829 9.00 -36.98 18.90
C PHE A 829 8.74 -37.00 17.40
N ILE A 830 8.72 -38.20 16.82
CA ILE A 830 8.38 -38.40 15.41
C ILE A 830 6.86 -38.52 15.30
N TYR A 831 6.25 -37.54 14.64
CA TYR A 831 4.81 -37.47 14.41
C TYR A 831 4.53 -36.46 13.31
N TYR A 832 3.64 -36.84 12.40
CA TYR A 832 3.15 -35.94 11.38
C TYR A 832 1.67 -36.14 11.16
N ASP A 833 0.93 -35.05 11.27
CA ASP A 833 -0.47 -34.99 10.87
C ASP A 833 -0.54 -34.38 9.47
N ASP A 834 -0.88 -35.22 8.49
CA ASP A 834 -1.01 -34.85 7.09
C ASP A 834 -2.40 -34.20 6.87
N CYS A 835 -2.46 -33.12 6.10
CA CYS A 835 -3.71 -32.70 5.46
C CYS A 835 -4.12 -33.81 4.48
N SER A 836 -5.08 -34.66 4.85
CA SER A 836 -5.45 -35.85 4.07
C SER A 836 -6.20 -35.55 2.75
N GLY A 837 -6.09 -34.33 2.18
CA GLY A 837 -6.92 -33.88 1.05
C GLY A 837 -6.33 -32.86 0.06
N GLY A 838 -5.04 -32.50 0.12
CA GLY A 838 -4.41 -31.64 -0.89
C GLY A 838 -3.70 -32.46 -1.97
N GLY A 839 -4.24 -32.53 -3.18
CA GLY A 839 -3.55 -33.18 -4.29
C GLY A 839 -2.15 -32.59 -4.48
N LYS A 840 -1.11 -33.43 -4.48
CA LYS A 840 0.26 -33.04 -4.83
C LYS A 840 0.23 -32.19 -6.11
N ILE A 841 0.51 -30.89 -6.01
CA ILE A 841 1.00 -30.15 -7.17
C ILE A 841 2.43 -30.65 -7.35
N VAL A 842 2.59 -31.68 -8.18
CA VAL A 842 3.88 -32.06 -8.71
C VAL A 842 4.39 -30.85 -9.50
N ASN A 843 5.54 -30.32 -9.09
CA ASN A 843 6.32 -29.39 -9.89
C ASN A 843 6.75 -30.09 -11.19
N GLU A 844 5.94 -30.01 -12.23
CA GLU A 844 6.37 -30.24 -13.61
C GLU A 844 6.01 -29.02 -14.45
N TYR A 845 6.93 -28.05 -14.47
CA TYR A 845 7.11 -27.23 -15.67
C TYR A 845 7.76 -28.14 -16.73
N THR A 846 6.95 -28.93 -17.42
CA THR A 846 7.30 -29.41 -18.76
C THR A 846 6.64 -28.49 -19.77
N GLU A 847 7.47 -27.73 -20.47
CA GLU A 847 7.09 -27.14 -21.75
C GLU A 847 6.55 -28.25 -22.65
N SER A 848 5.25 -28.18 -22.97
CA SER A 848 4.69 -28.32 -24.33
C SER A 848 3.27 -28.91 -24.35
N ASN A 849 2.44 -28.21 -25.12
CA ASN A 849 1.30 -28.69 -25.92
C ASN A 849 0.04 -29.24 -25.23
N ASN A 850 -1.06 -28.53 -25.50
CA ASN A 850 -2.44 -29.00 -25.62
C ASN A 850 -2.56 -30.53 -25.74
N GLN A 851 -3.27 -31.19 -24.80
CA GLN A 851 -4.44 -32.01 -25.09
C GLN A 851 -5.27 -32.25 -23.82
N VAL A 852 -6.59 -32.14 -24.01
CA VAL A 852 -7.67 -32.50 -23.10
C VAL A 852 -7.56 -33.97 -22.69
N LEU A 853 -7.57 -34.31 -21.39
CA LEU A 853 -7.83 -35.68 -20.95
C LEU A 853 -8.70 -35.74 -19.69
N ASN A 854 -9.77 -36.53 -19.86
CA ASN A 854 -10.83 -36.85 -18.92
C ASN A 854 -10.35 -37.71 -17.74
N THR A 855 -11.07 -37.57 -16.63
CA THR A 855 -11.10 -38.43 -15.46
C THR A 855 -11.31 -39.91 -15.78
N SER A 856 -10.46 -40.79 -15.24
CA SER A 856 -10.86 -42.14 -14.81
C SER A 856 -9.83 -42.77 -13.87
N ASN A 857 -10.36 -43.30 -12.76
CA ASN A 857 -9.71 -44.08 -11.70
C ASN A 857 -8.69 -45.11 -12.22
N ASN A 858 -7.50 -45.15 -11.60
CA ASN A 858 -6.73 -46.37 -11.45
C ASN A 858 -5.85 -46.32 -10.19
N THR A 859 -6.16 -47.21 -9.25
CA THR A 859 -5.37 -47.52 -8.06
C THR A 859 -4.05 -48.18 -8.48
N ILE A 860 -2.92 -47.62 -8.05
CA ILE A 860 -1.61 -48.28 -8.16
C ILE A 860 -1.16 -48.65 -6.75
N THR A 861 -1.09 -49.95 -6.50
CA THR A 861 -0.50 -50.52 -5.28
C THR A 861 1.02 -50.54 -5.45
N LEU A 862 1.76 -49.83 -4.60
CA LEU A 862 3.22 -49.88 -4.55
C LEU A 862 3.65 -50.68 -3.31
N THR A 863 4.31 -51.81 -3.55
CA THR A 863 5.02 -52.58 -2.53
C THR A 863 6.30 -51.85 -2.11
N PRO A 864 6.70 -51.89 -0.82
CA PRO A 864 7.86 -51.17 -0.33
C PRO A 864 9.16 -51.87 -0.75
N GLU A 865 9.94 -51.22 -1.61
CA GLU A 865 11.34 -51.58 -1.85
C GLU A 865 12.20 -50.84 -0.81
N VAL A 866 12.98 -51.60 -0.04
CA VAL A 866 13.89 -51.07 0.98
C VAL A 866 15.05 -50.34 0.29
N ILE A 867 15.01 -49.01 0.27
CA ILE A 867 16.08 -48.19 -0.28
C ILE A 867 17.27 -48.21 0.69
N LYS A 868 18.37 -48.85 0.27
CA LYS A 868 19.69 -48.74 0.92
C LYS A 868 20.22 -47.32 0.72
N GLN A 869 20.75 -46.75 1.81
CA GLN A 869 21.42 -45.45 1.86
C GLN A 869 22.56 -45.36 0.81
N GLU A 870 22.36 -44.60 -0.27
CA GLU A 870 23.40 -44.41 -1.30
C GLU A 870 24.50 -43.45 -0.79
N SER A 871 25.76 -43.90 -0.82
CA SER A 871 26.91 -43.07 -0.47
C SER A 871 27.31 -42.17 -1.65
N LEU A 872 27.33 -40.85 -1.45
CA LEU A 872 27.55 -39.84 -2.51
C LEU A 872 28.98 -39.80 -3.11
N PHE A 873 29.98 -40.37 -2.43
CA PHE A 873 31.32 -40.55 -3.00
C PHE A 873 32.07 -41.71 -2.32
N SER A 874 33.06 -42.30 -3.00
CA SER A 874 33.96 -43.32 -2.47
C SER A 874 35.42 -42.88 -2.52
N VAL A 875 36.23 -43.42 -1.60
CA VAL A 875 37.66 -43.12 -1.48
C VAL A 875 38.40 -44.45 -1.45
N TYR A 876 39.31 -44.67 -2.40
CA TYR A 876 40.04 -45.93 -2.50
C TYR A 876 41.41 -45.78 -3.18
N PRO A 877 42.42 -46.57 -2.78
CA PRO A 877 42.40 -47.47 -1.62
C PRO A 877 42.40 -46.68 -0.30
N ASN A 878 41.76 -47.24 0.72
CA ASN A 878 41.80 -46.73 2.08
C ASN A 878 41.80 -47.96 3.02
N PRO A 879 42.92 -48.30 3.69
CA PRO A 879 44.16 -47.51 3.83
C PRO A 879 44.94 -47.25 2.52
N THR A 880 45.77 -46.20 2.50
CA THR A 880 46.60 -45.74 1.37
C THR A 880 48.06 -45.55 1.78
N ASN A 881 49.00 -45.63 0.84
CA ASN A 881 50.42 -45.27 1.05
C ASN A 881 50.72 -43.78 0.75
N GLY A 882 49.70 -42.97 0.43
CA GLY A 882 49.84 -41.56 0.06
C GLY A 882 49.04 -41.16 -1.17
N MET A 883 48.83 -42.09 -2.11
CA MET A 883 48.02 -41.88 -3.32
C MET A 883 46.67 -42.59 -3.23
N PHE A 884 45.58 -41.89 -3.52
CA PHE A 884 44.25 -42.49 -3.58
C PHE A 884 43.32 -41.76 -4.55
N TYR A 885 42.17 -42.36 -4.83
CA TYR A 885 41.15 -41.84 -5.72
C TYR A 885 39.91 -41.45 -4.94
N VAL A 886 39.33 -40.31 -5.31
CA VAL A 886 38.02 -39.87 -4.88
C VAL A 886 37.08 -40.02 -6.07
N ASN A 887 36.07 -40.87 -5.94
CA ASN A 887 35.05 -41.07 -6.96
C ASN A 887 33.70 -40.54 -6.48
N VAL A 888 33.19 -39.49 -7.13
CA VAL A 888 31.91 -38.85 -6.85
C VAL A 888 30.83 -39.51 -7.72
N ILE A 889 29.78 -40.05 -7.08
CA ILE A 889 28.71 -40.81 -7.75
C ILE A 889 27.57 -39.83 -8.09
N ASN A 890 27.05 -39.87 -9.32
CA ASN A 890 25.99 -38.99 -9.86
C ASN A 890 26.35 -37.50 -10.03
N ASN A 891 27.57 -37.18 -10.43
CA ASN A 891 27.95 -35.80 -10.76
C ASN A 891 27.92 -35.59 -12.29
N THR A 892 26.79 -35.14 -12.84
CA THR A 892 26.70 -34.84 -14.28
C THR A 892 26.78 -33.35 -14.61
N THR A 893 26.84 -32.42 -13.65
CA THR A 893 26.91 -30.97 -13.97
C THR A 893 27.58 -30.01 -12.96
N HIS A 894 28.18 -30.44 -11.83
CA HIS A 894 28.63 -29.47 -10.79
C HIS A 894 30.09 -29.65 -10.30
N GLN A 895 30.77 -28.53 -10.02
CA GLN A 895 32.12 -28.49 -9.44
C GLN A 895 32.08 -28.82 -7.95
N SER A 896 32.77 -29.87 -7.51
CA SER A 896 32.84 -30.27 -6.09
C SER A 896 34.16 -29.80 -5.47
N TYR A 897 34.15 -29.25 -4.25
CA TYR A 897 35.40 -28.89 -3.55
C TYR A 897 35.81 -30.00 -2.59
N VAL A 898 37.08 -30.41 -2.66
CA VAL A 898 37.66 -31.39 -1.75
C VAL A 898 38.68 -30.72 -0.84
N GLU A 899 38.64 -31.05 0.44
CA GLU A 899 39.57 -30.57 1.46
C GLU A 899 40.01 -31.77 2.31
N ILE A 900 41.31 -31.91 2.54
CA ILE A 900 41.87 -32.95 3.40
C ILE A 900 42.59 -32.29 4.56
N THR A 901 42.25 -32.68 5.77
CA THR A 901 42.87 -32.16 7.00
C THR A 901 43.48 -33.29 7.82
N ASN A 902 44.52 -32.97 8.59
CA ASN A 902 44.99 -33.85 9.66
C ASN A 902 44.08 -33.75 10.90
N LEU A 903 44.30 -34.58 11.92
CA LEU A 903 43.48 -34.58 13.15
C LEU A 903 43.57 -33.28 13.98
N VAL A 904 44.56 -32.42 13.72
CA VAL A 904 44.72 -31.11 14.39
C VAL A 904 44.01 -29.99 13.59
N GLY A 905 43.38 -30.33 12.46
CA GLY A 905 42.62 -29.38 11.64
C GLY A 905 43.45 -28.62 10.61
N VAL A 906 44.74 -28.95 10.43
CA VAL A 906 45.58 -28.33 9.40
C VAL A 906 45.23 -28.93 8.04
N THR A 907 44.88 -28.08 7.07
CA THR A 907 44.64 -28.48 5.67
C THR A 907 45.94 -28.93 5.01
N VAL A 908 45.98 -30.19 4.57
CA VAL A 908 47.13 -30.79 3.89
C VAL A 908 46.96 -30.86 2.37
N TYR A 909 45.72 -30.77 1.88
CA TYR A 909 45.40 -30.71 0.45
C TYR A 909 44.02 -30.09 0.24
N SER A 910 43.86 -29.27 -0.80
CA SER A 910 42.54 -28.86 -1.26
C SER A 910 42.50 -28.58 -2.76
N SER A 911 41.38 -28.90 -3.40
CA SER A 911 41.19 -28.66 -4.83
C SER A 911 39.73 -28.66 -5.25
N LEU A 912 39.43 -27.92 -6.33
CA LEU A 912 38.18 -28.08 -7.07
C LEU A 912 38.26 -29.34 -7.95
N LEU A 913 37.27 -30.23 -7.82
CA LEU A 913 37.16 -31.44 -8.63
C LEU A 913 36.40 -31.12 -9.93
N ASN A 914 37.10 -31.27 -11.05
CA ASN A 914 36.55 -31.07 -12.40
C ASN A 914 36.08 -32.38 -13.05
N ASN A 915 36.45 -33.54 -12.47
CA ASN A 915 36.13 -34.87 -12.98
C ASN A 915 35.48 -35.73 -11.89
N ASN A 916 34.63 -36.68 -12.30
CA ASN A 916 33.94 -37.59 -11.37
C ASN A 916 34.90 -38.47 -10.57
N THR A 917 36.06 -38.80 -11.14
CA THR A 917 37.14 -39.46 -10.41
C THR A 917 38.39 -38.60 -10.45
N THR A 918 38.94 -38.27 -9.28
CA THR A 918 40.16 -37.45 -9.15
C THR A 918 41.18 -38.19 -8.30
N SER A 919 42.44 -38.21 -8.75
CA SER A 919 43.57 -38.74 -7.98
C SER A 919 44.11 -37.64 -7.06
N ILE A 920 44.41 -38.01 -5.82
CA ILE A 920 44.96 -37.11 -4.81
C ILE A 920 46.24 -37.72 -4.24
N ASP A 921 47.26 -36.89 -4.10
CA ASP A 921 48.55 -37.21 -3.52
C ASP A 921 48.75 -36.50 -2.17
N ILE A 922 48.92 -37.28 -1.11
CA ILE A 922 49.36 -36.83 0.23
C ILE A 922 50.61 -37.61 0.68
N SER A 923 51.40 -38.15 -0.24
CA SER A 923 52.56 -39.02 0.06
C SER A 923 53.60 -38.32 0.94
N ASP A 924 53.75 -37.01 0.79
CA ASP A 924 54.65 -36.16 1.57
C ASP A 924 54.17 -35.89 3.01
N GLN A 925 52.96 -36.33 3.37
CA GLN A 925 52.39 -36.16 4.71
C GLN A 925 52.75 -37.35 5.62
N PRO A 926 52.91 -37.17 6.95
CA PRO A 926 53.22 -38.27 7.87
C PRO A 926 52.18 -39.41 7.86
N ASN A 927 52.58 -40.62 8.24
CA ASN A 927 51.63 -41.74 8.37
C ASN A 927 50.66 -41.46 9.53
N GLY A 928 49.37 -41.72 9.33
CA GLY A 928 48.34 -41.27 10.27
C GLY A 928 46.93 -41.24 9.70
N ILE A 929 46.02 -40.66 10.47
CA ILE A 929 44.61 -40.50 10.09
C ILE A 929 44.38 -39.10 9.55
N TYR A 930 43.70 -39.03 8.40
CA TYR A 930 43.27 -37.81 7.75
C TYR A 930 41.76 -37.81 7.57
N LEU A 931 41.16 -36.62 7.50
CA LEU A 931 39.74 -36.44 7.18
C LEU A 931 39.64 -35.81 5.80
N ILE A 932 38.97 -36.49 4.87
CA ILE A 932 38.60 -35.92 3.59
C ILE A 932 37.17 -35.43 3.64
N LYS A 933 36.99 -34.17 3.30
CA LYS A 933 35.71 -33.46 3.29
C LYS A 933 35.40 -33.10 1.85
N LEU A 934 34.31 -33.64 1.33
CA LEU A 934 33.76 -33.25 0.04
C LEU A 934 32.61 -32.26 0.29
N THR A 935 32.68 -31.10 -0.34
CA THR A 935 31.66 -30.05 -0.28
C THR A 935 31.06 -29.85 -1.67
N SER A 936 29.78 -30.15 -1.82
CA SER A 936 29.01 -29.92 -3.05
C SER A 936 27.63 -29.37 -2.70
N ASN A 937 27.38 -28.10 -3.07
CA ASN A 937 26.21 -27.21 -2.95
C ASN A 937 25.21 -27.35 -1.78
N GLU A 938 24.92 -28.54 -1.24
CA GLU A 938 23.96 -28.76 -0.14
C GLU A 938 24.38 -29.88 0.83
N LYS A 939 25.48 -30.59 0.53
CA LYS A 939 25.94 -31.72 1.34
C LYS A 939 27.44 -31.62 1.60
N MET A 940 27.78 -31.73 2.87
CA MET A 940 29.15 -31.84 3.35
C MET A 940 29.31 -33.25 3.91
N ILE A 941 30.15 -34.05 3.27
CA ILE A 941 30.40 -35.43 3.71
C ILE A 941 31.88 -35.58 4.01
N THR A 942 32.15 -36.05 5.21
CA THR A 942 33.50 -36.32 5.68
C THR A 942 33.74 -37.83 5.74
N LYS A 943 34.83 -38.30 5.15
CA LYS A 943 35.31 -39.68 5.30
C LYS A 943 36.69 -39.70 5.94
N LYS A 944 36.96 -40.76 6.69
CA LYS A 944 38.28 -41.04 7.25
C LYS A 944 39.19 -41.64 6.18
N ILE A 945 40.43 -41.18 6.09
CA ILE A 945 41.52 -41.79 5.33
C ILE A 945 42.61 -42.25 6.29
N VAL A 946 43.15 -43.44 6.06
CA VAL A 946 44.28 -43.99 6.82
C VAL A 946 45.49 -44.03 5.88
N LYS A 947 46.52 -43.22 6.14
CA LYS A 947 47.82 -43.29 5.45
C LYS A 947 48.78 -44.16 6.25
N GLN A 948 49.32 -45.21 5.62
CA GLN A 948 50.20 -46.19 6.26
C GLN A 948 51.68 -45.95 6.03
#